data_AF-A0A679JJV4-F1
#
_entry.id   AF-A0A679JJV4-F1
#
_cell.length_a   1.000
_cell.length_b   1.000
_cell.length_c   1.000
_cell.angle_alpha   90.00
_cell.angle_beta   90.00
_cell.angle_gamma   90.00
#
_symmetry.space_group_name_H-M   'P 1'
#
loop_
_entity.id
_entity.type
_entity.pdbx_description
1 polymer ?
#
loop_
_entity_poly.entity_id
_entity_poly.type
_entity_poly.pdbx_seq_one_letter_code
_entity_poly.pdbx_strand_id
1 'polypeptide(L)'
;MTTPNAPSVGLPTGVFGDTAHADLVGRLAREIYGQGQAASAPLTPNLPQTPQAPQALENIPQGFGHPIAPQSFAPKADLGTPSIPSGAAPSGLQPDASALAARSFGSPPVGLPGLTGPGFAQASAFPSVHPEAQAPRGGLPEFFVPSVADVAAFLPGGHDLHATIAKDHPRANAFAHGFAPSLVPEAPGHRGQNASRQDASQETVSRAGRKVEIADEPFSSGEYYFLTDRSRTGNAAPAPSTRHEPRPGHAPHVSSQGSSPVAAPFDVERVRKDFPALHQSINGHPLVWLDNAATTHKPQSVIDATSEFYARHNSNIHRAAHTLAARSTDLFEGGREKVRRFINAASTDEIIFLRGTTEAINLVANSYGRANIGPGDEIIVSTIEHHANIVPWQLLTQATGATLRVIPVDDRGEIIFEQFATLLSGRTKIVSITHVANALGTINPVREIIALSHAYGVPVLVDAAQSSPHIPLDVQALDADFLVFSGHKVFGPTGIGALYGKRALLEAMPPWQGGGHMIEDVTFSKTVYKGVPEKFEAGTPDIAGAVGLGAALDYLESVGLPGIAAYEHDLLEYAQAGLAEVKGLRLIGTARQKASVMSFVVDGHDNEAVAKHLDARGIAVRSGHHCALPALRRFGVDQSVRASLAFYNTRAEVDAFLKGLHSLPRR
;
A
#
# COMPACT_ATOMS: atom_id res chain seq x y z
N MET A 1 12.96 65.74 -47.04
CA MET A 1 13.45 64.65 -46.17
C MET A 1 12.40 64.44 -45.10
N THR A 2 11.28 63.81 -45.49
CA THR A 2 10.93 62.40 -45.20
C THR A 2 10.48 62.23 -43.74
N THR A 3 9.23 62.54 -43.35
CA THR A 3 7.98 61.72 -43.47
C THR A 3 8.09 60.28 -42.94
N PRO A 4 6.98 59.62 -42.52
CA PRO A 4 5.84 60.09 -41.70
C PRO A 4 5.21 58.99 -40.78
N ASN A 5 4.14 59.37 -40.09
CA ASN A 5 2.95 58.61 -39.64
C ASN A 5 2.72 57.19 -40.21
N ALA A 6 2.10 56.34 -39.38
CA ALA A 6 1.24 55.24 -39.83
C ALA A 6 -0.06 55.16 -38.98
N PRO A 7 -1.19 54.67 -39.55
CA PRO A 7 -2.55 55.00 -39.14
C PRO A 7 -3.37 53.80 -38.60
N SER A 8 -4.60 54.10 -38.17
CA SER A 8 -5.64 53.12 -37.79
C SER A 8 -6.53 52.68 -38.97
N VAL A 9 -7.03 51.44 -38.83
CA VAL A 9 -8.20 50.77 -39.46
C VAL A 9 -7.95 49.88 -40.69
N GLY A 10 -8.22 48.58 -40.48
CA GLY A 10 -8.49 47.58 -41.51
C GLY A 10 -8.60 46.16 -40.90
N LEU A 11 -9.82 45.69 -40.61
CA LEU A 11 -10.12 44.25 -40.52
C LEU A 11 -10.10 43.68 -41.96
N PRO A 12 -9.58 42.46 -42.17
CA PRO A 12 -10.50 41.34 -42.30
C PRO A 12 -10.00 39.99 -41.73
N THR A 13 -10.94 39.26 -41.10
CA THR A 13 -11.19 37.82 -41.20
C THR A 13 -10.05 36.79 -41.00
N GLY A 14 -10.26 35.87 -40.04
CA GLY A 14 -9.87 34.46 -40.23
C GLY A 14 -8.99 33.86 -39.14
N VAL A 15 -9.61 33.03 -38.31
CA VAL A 15 -9.08 32.18 -37.23
C VAL A 15 -8.40 30.93 -37.79
N PHE A 16 -7.36 30.39 -37.13
CA PHE A 16 -7.20 28.95 -36.81
C PHE A 16 -6.03 28.76 -35.81
N GLY A 17 -6.34 28.44 -34.55
CA GLY A 17 -5.31 28.10 -33.54
C GLY A 17 -5.85 27.74 -32.15
N ASP A 18 -6.85 28.49 -31.64
CA ASP A 18 -7.21 28.40 -30.22
C ASP A 18 -8.43 27.53 -29.88
N THR A 19 -9.08 26.92 -30.88
CA THR A 19 -10.22 26.00 -30.64
C THR A 19 -9.81 24.53 -30.44
N ALA A 20 -8.55 24.16 -30.72
CA ALA A 20 -8.08 22.78 -30.55
C ALA A 20 -7.77 22.43 -29.08
N HIS A 21 -7.42 23.42 -28.25
CA HIS A 21 -7.02 23.18 -26.86
C HIS A 21 -8.23 23.12 -25.90
N ALA A 22 -9.23 23.99 -26.11
CA ALA A 22 -10.48 23.94 -25.34
C ALA A 22 -11.29 22.67 -25.62
N ASP A 23 -11.25 22.17 -26.85
CA ASP A 23 -11.97 20.94 -27.26
C ASP A 23 -11.26 19.66 -26.78
N LEU A 24 -9.96 19.70 -26.50
CA LEU A 24 -9.23 18.60 -25.89
C LEU A 24 -9.53 18.50 -24.38
N VAL A 25 -9.56 19.63 -23.67
CA VAL A 25 -9.93 19.70 -22.25
C VAL A 25 -11.40 19.33 -22.03
N GLY A 26 -12.30 19.76 -22.92
CA GLY A 26 -13.72 19.39 -22.89
C GLY A 26 -14.02 17.94 -23.28
N ARG A 27 -13.12 17.27 -24.01
CA ARG A 27 -13.20 15.83 -24.27
C ARG A 27 -12.68 15.01 -23.11
N LEU A 28 -11.55 15.41 -22.51
CA LEU A 28 -11.00 14.78 -21.31
C LEU A 28 -11.99 14.85 -20.13
N ALA A 29 -12.66 16.00 -19.94
CA ALA A 29 -13.66 16.16 -18.89
C ALA A 29 -14.90 15.29 -19.08
N ARG A 30 -15.33 15.03 -20.33
CA ARG A 30 -16.43 14.10 -20.63
C ARG A 30 -16.04 12.64 -20.49
N GLU A 31 -14.79 12.31 -20.77
CA GLU A 31 -14.27 10.94 -20.64
C GLU A 31 -14.01 10.57 -19.17
N ILE A 32 -13.64 11.54 -18.33
CA ILE A 32 -13.40 11.36 -16.89
C ILE A 32 -14.70 11.34 -16.07
N TYR A 33 -15.72 12.13 -16.44
CA TYR A 33 -16.97 12.23 -15.68
C TYR A 33 -18.20 11.57 -16.34
N GLY A 34 -18.08 11.02 -17.55
CA GLY A 34 -19.20 10.52 -18.36
C GLY A 34 -19.54 9.03 -18.21
N GLN A 35 -18.83 8.24 -17.40
CA GLN A 35 -19.13 6.81 -17.22
C GLN A 35 -20.27 6.55 -16.21
N GLY A 36 -21.39 7.21 -16.42
CA GLY A 36 -22.57 7.09 -15.57
C GLY A 36 -23.84 7.49 -16.30
N GLN A 37 -24.08 6.97 -17.50
CA GLN A 37 -25.42 6.87 -18.11
C GLN A 37 -25.37 6.06 -19.41
N ALA A 38 -25.71 4.78 -19.32
CA ALA A 38 -26.07 3.97 -20.48
C ALA A 38 -27.57 3.67 -20.41
N ALA A 39 -28.37 4.47 -21.11
CA ALA A 39 -29.63 4.07 -21.74
C ALA A 39 -30.21 5.26 -22.51
N SER A 40 -30.08 5.24 -23.85
CA SER A 40 -31.10 5.61 -24.84
C SER A 40 -30.44 5.80 -26.21
N ALA A 41 -30.80 4.94 -27.16
CA ALA A 41 -30.37 5.02 -28.57
C ALA A 41 -31.02 6.23 -29.29
N PRO A 42 -30.36 6.83 -30.29
CA PRO A 42 -30.90 7.97 -31.02
C PRO A 42 -31.72 7.54 -32.25
N LEU A 43 -32.94 8.08 -32.39
CA LEU A 43 -33.71 8.10 -33.63
C LEU A 43 -33.52 9.46 -34.32
N THR A 44 -33.03 9.43 -35.56
CA THR A 44 -32.86 10.58 -36.47
C THR A 44 -34.19 11.07 -37.06
N PRO A 45 -34.42 12.38 -37.23
CA PRO A 45 -35.61 12.91 -37.89
C PRO A 45 -35.38 13.22 -39.37
N ASN A 46 -36.34 12.84 -40.22
CA ASN A 46 -36.54 13.37 -41.57
C ASN A 46 -37.94 14.01 -41.63
N LEU A 47 -38.01 15.27 -42.06
CA LEU A 47 -39.23 15.99 -42.49
C LEU A 47 -39.26 15.96 -44.03
N PRO A 48 -40.42 15.95 -44.74
CA PRO A 48 -41.33 17.11 -44.75
C PRO A 48 -42.84 16.86 -45.07
N GLN A 49 -43.60 17.98 -45.00
CA GLN A 49 -44.87 18.35 -45.68
C GLN A 49 -46.14 18.57 -44.80
N THR A 50 -46.53 19.84 -44.74
CA THR A 50 -47.83 20.46 -44.40
C THR A 50 -48.94 20.09 -45.41
N PRO A 51 -50.28 20.16 -45.12
CA PRO A 51 -50.92 21.38 -44.58
C PRO A 51 -52.21 21.25 -43.72
N GLN A 52 -52.47 22.31 -42.94
CA GLN A 52 -53.73 23.09 -42.80
C GLN A 52 -54.03 23.55 -41.35
N ALA A 53 -54.19 24.87 -41.23
CA ALA A 53 -54.58 25.68 -40.07
C ALA A 53 -56.14 25.62 -39.87
N PRO A 54 -56.81 26.32 -38.90
CA PRO A 54 -56.34 27.56 -38.26
C PRO A 54 -56.83 27.94 -36.83
N GLN A 55 -56.31 29.09 -36.38
CA GLN A 55 -56.79 30.07 -35.38
C GLN A 55 -56.51 29.81 -33.89
N ALA A 56 -56.20 30.80 -33.05
CA ALA A 56 -55.70 32.19 -33.15
C ALA A 56 -55.58 32.73 -31.70
N LEU A 57 -54.77 33.79 -31.54
CA LEU A 57 -54.62 34.73 -30.40
C LEU A 57 -53.72 34.28 -29.24
N GLU A 58 -52.45 34.70 -29.19
CA GLU A 58 -51.89 36.07 -28.96
C GLU A 58 -52.06 36.57 -27.52
N ASN A 59 -50.99 36.57 -26.72
CA ASN A 59 -50.11 37.74 -26.55
C ASN A 59 -49.12 37.58 -25.38
N ILE A 60 -47.83 37.68 -25.72
CA ILE A 60 -46.71 38.13 -24.85
C ILE A 60 -46.74 39.69 -24.88
N PRO A 61 -46.11 40.46 -23.97
CA PRO A 61 -44.66 40.73 -24.06
C PRO A 61 -43.95 40.97 -22.69
N GLN A 62 -42.75 40.43 -22.47
CA GLN A 62 -41.41 41.05 -22.65
C GLN A 62 -40.95 42.03 -21.57
N GLY A 63 -39.64 41.98 -21.28
CA GLY A 63 -38.86 43.22 -21.15
C GLY A 63 -37.76 43.29 -20.10
N PHE A 64 -36.59 42.73 -20.44
CA PHE A 64 -35.20 43.17 -20.16
C PHE A 64 -34.87 44.31 -19.17
N GLY A 65 -33.76 44.12 -18.43
CA GLY A 65 -32.77 45.20 -18.18
C GLY A 65 -32.07 45.22 -16.82
N HIS A 66 -30.85 44.68 -16.74
CA HIS A 66 -29.81 45.12 -15.78
C HIS A 66 -29.21 46.48 -16.25
N PRO A 67 -28.32 47.22 -15.53
CA PRO A 67 -27.49 46.89 -14.35
C PRO A 67 -27.32 48.06 -13.32
N ILE A 68 -26.38 47.93 -12.37
CA ILE A 68 -25.40 48.93 -11.85
C ILE A 68 -25.18 48.82 -10.31
N ALA A 69 -23.94 48.54 -9.90
CA ALA A 69 -23.36 48.69 -8.54
C ALA A 69 -22.88 50.16 -8.34
N PRO A 70 -22.29 50.64 -7.21
CA PRO A 70 -21.86 49.99 -5.96
C PRO A 70 -22.24 50.78 -4.69
N GLN A 71 -21.88 50.32 -3.48
CA GLN A 71 -21.20 51.12 -2.42
C GLN A 71 -21.23 50.46 -1.03
N SER A 72 -20.13 50.73 -0.33
CA SER A 72 -19.73 50.46 1.05
C SER A 72 -20.74 50.82 2.16
N PHE A 73 -20.71 50.08 3.27
CA PHE A 73 -20.56 50.52 4.68
C PHE A 73 -21.16 49.47 5.65
N ALA A 74 -20.40 49.08 6.67
CA ALA A 74 -20.90 48.48 7.91
C ALA A 74 -21.12 49.60 8.96
N PRO A 75 -21.54 49.38 10.23
CA PRO A 75 -22.27 48.28 10.89
C PRO A 75 -23.45 48.78 11.78
N LYS A 76 -24.24 47.86 12.39
CA LYS A 76 -24.96 47.94 13.71
C LYS A 76 -26.00 46.81 13.76
N ALA A 77 -25.92 45.82 14.65
CA ALA A 77 -26.30 45.82 16.08
C ALA A 77 -27.82 46.02 16.31
N ASP A 78 -28.51 44.93 16.69
CA ASP A 78 -29.47 44.80 17.81
C ASP A 78 -30.24 43.47 17.67
N LEU A 79 -30.09 42.52 18.60
CA LEU A 79 -30.89 42.34 19.84
C LEU A 79 -32.38 42.06 19.59
N GLY A 80 -32.83 40.84 19.93
CA GLY A 80 -34.26 40.53 20.04
C GLY A 80 -34.64 39.05 19.98
N THR A 81 -34.55 38.35 21.12
CA THR A 81 -35.41 37.19 21.47
C THR A 81 -36.84 37.67 21.80
N PRO A 82 -37.82 36.81 22.15
CA PRO A 82 -38.27 35.49 21.67
C PRO A 82 -39.75 35.59 21.19
N SER A 83 -40.43 34.54 20.73
CA SER A 83 -41.53 33.85 21.47
C SER A 83 -42.46 33.09 20.50
N ILE A 84 -43.01 31.98 20.99
CA ILE A 84 -44.08 31.14 20.40
C ILE A 84 -45.43 31.90 20.36
N PRO A 85 -46.43 31.47 19.57
CA PRO A 85 -47.58 30.85 20.25
C PRO A 85 -48.27 29.69 19.49
N SER A 86 -48.98 28.92 20.28
CA SER A 86 -49.74 27.70 19.98
C SER A 86 -51.19 27.96 19.56
N GLY A 87 -51.78 27.02 18.79
CA GLY A 87 -53.14 26.51 19.04
C GLY A 87 -54.22 26.73 17.96
N ALA A 88 -54.75 25.63 17.40
CA ALA A 88 -56.18 25.23 17.41
C ALA A 88 -56.48 24.07 16.43
N ALA A 89 -57.28 23.09 16.87
CA ALA A 89 -57.75 21.88 16.16
C ALA A 89 -59.12 22.13 15.44
N PRO A 90 -59.80 21.16 14.75
CA PRO A 90 -60.37 19.93 15.39
C PRO A 90 -60.55 18.63 14.53
N SER A 91 -60.76 17.50 15.25
CA SER A 91 -61.65 16.30 15.00
C SER A 91 -61.59 15.50 13.68
N GLY A 92 -61.63 14.16 13.63
CA GLY A 92 -61.88 13.10 14.63
C GLY A 92 -61.91 11.68 14.00
N LEU A 93 -62.23 10.68 14.83
CA LEU A 93 -62.43 9.22 14.62
C LEU A 93 -61.21 8.28 14.77
N GLN A 94 -61.13 7.71 15.98
CA GLN A 94 -60.55 6.42 16.39
C GLN A 94 -61.71 5.41 16.58
N PRO A 95 -61.55 4.11 16.94
CA PRO A 95 -60.38 3.39 17.53
C PRO A 95 -60.12 2.02 16.83
N ASP A 96 -59.22 1.10 17.21
CA ASP A 96 -58.87 0.41 18.47
C ASP A 96 -57.61 -0.46 18.16
N ALA A 97 -56.77 -0.99 19.05
CA ALA A 97 -56.53 -0.98 20.49
C ALA A 97 -55.09 -1.54 20.66
N SER A 98 -54.16 -0.87 21.35
CA SER A 98 -53.71 -1.16 22.73
C SER A 98 -53.00 -2.52 22.91
N ALA A 99 -51.88 -2.68 23.62
CA ALA A 99 -50.92 -1.84 24.34
C ALA A 99 -49.75 -2.80 24.70
N LEU A 100 -48.48 -2.47 24.47
CA LEU A 100 -47.57 -1.81 25.42
C LEU A 100 -47.56 -2.42 26.84
N ALA A 101 -46.46 -3.09 27.20
CA ALA A 101 -45.74 -2.84 28.45
C ALA A 101 -44.34 -3.48 28.45
N ALA A 102 -43.36 -2.67 28.82
CA ALA A 102 -41.98 -3.04 29.07
C ALA A 102 -41.74 -3.31 30.57
N ARG A 103 -40.53 -3.82 30.88
CA ARG A 103 -39.71 -3.65 32.10
C ARG A 103 -39.58 -4.82 33.09
N SER A 104 -38.38 -5.43 33.03
CA SER A 104 -37.34 -5.43 34.08
C SER A 104 -37.18 -6.61 35.08
N PHE A 105 -35.88 -6.90 35.31
CA PHE A 105 -35.19 -7.52 36.46
C PHE A 105 -35.20 -9.04 36.69
N GLY A 106 -34.00 -9.60 36.86
CA GLY A 106 -33.72 -10.71 37.78
C GLY A 106 -32.95 -11.91 37.20
N SER A 107 -31.67 -12.07 37.54
CA SER A 107 -30.94 -13.36 37.50
C SER A 107 -31.03 -14.07 38.88
N PRO A 108 -30.44 -15.27 39.06
CA PRO A 108 -30.93 -16.64 38.77
C PRO A 108 -31.28 -17.40 40.09
N PRO A 109 -31.70 -18.69 40.05
CA PRO A 109 -30.74 -19.75 40.44
C PRO A 109 -30.97 -21.17 39.84
N VAL A 110 -29.84 -21.91 39.77
CA VAL A 110 -29.57 -23.34 40.08
C VAL A 110 -30.73 -24.36 40.01
N GLY A 111 -30.52 -25.44 39.25
CA GLY A 111 -31.22 -26.72 39.44
C GLY A 111 -30.88 -27.82 38.41
N LEU A 112 -29.88 -28.67 38.73
CA LEU A 112 -29.77 -30.06 38.22
C LEU A 112 -30.69 -30.96 39.08
N PRO A 113 -31.37 -31.97 38.51
CA PRO A 113 -30.83 -33.34 38.35
C PRO A 113 -31.23 -33.96 36.97
N GLY A 114 -30.60 -34.97 36.38
CA GLY A 114 -29.92 -36.16 36.89
C GLY A 114 -30.78 -37.41 36.64
N LEU A 115 -30.22 -38.43 35.94
CA LEU A 115 -30.68 -39.84 35.75
C LEU A 115 -31.74 -40.05 34.64
N THR A 116 -31.68 -41.00 33.69
CA THR A 116 -30.99 -42.31 33.53
C THR A 116 -30.94 -42.70 32.02
N GLY A 117 -29.89 -43.40 31.57
CA GLY A 117 -29.76 -44.04 30.23
C GLY A 117 -30.70 -45.25 30.01
N PRO A 118 -30.41 -46.25 29.13
CA PRO A 118 -29.13 -46.59 28.48
C PRO A 118 -29.20 -46.96 26.96
N GLY A 119 -28.05 -47.19 26.31
CA GLY A 119 -27.98 -47.94 25.05
C GLY A 119 -26.70 -47.77 24.22
N PHE A 120 -25.81 -48.75 24.31
CA PHE A 120 -24.49 -48.88 23.67
C PHE A 120 -24.49 -49.02 22.13
N ALA A 121 -23.42 -48.56 21.47
CA ALA A 121 -22.63 -49.33 20.48
C ALA A 121 -21.28 -48.66 20.17
N GLN A 122 -20.18 -49.37 20.44
CA GLN A 122 -18.83 -49.13 19.91
C GLN A 122 -18.71 -49.72 18.50
N ALA A 123 -17.89 -49.12 17.63
CA ALA A 123 -16.95 -49.85 16.74
C ALA A 123 -16.07 -48.91 15.87
N SER A 124 -14.76 -49.00 16.11
CA SER A 124 -13.70 -49.26 15.12
C SER A 124 -13.22 -48.16 14.16
N ALA A 125 -11.98 -47.74 14.43
CA ALA A 125 -11.02 -47.12 13.52
C ALA A 125 -10.52 -48.10 12.44
N PHE A 126 -10.20 -47.60 11.24
CA PHE A 126 -9.39 -48.27 10.19
C PHE A 126 -8.81 -47.22 9.19
N PRO A 127 -7.74 -47.56 8.42
CA PRO A 127 -6.46 -46.85 8.48
C PRO A 127 -6.06 -46.08 7.19
N SER A 128 -5.01 -45.27 7.30
CA SER A 128 -4.28 -44.62 6.22
C SER A 128 -3.49 -45.62 5.38
N VAL A 129 -3.61 -45.53 4.05
CA VAL A 129 -2.86 -46.37 3.08
C VAL A 129 -2.02 -45.46 2.18
N HIS A 130 -0.69 -45.57 2.29
CA HIS A 130 0.25 -45.14 1.26
C HIS A 130 0.52 -46.31 0.31
N PRO A 131 0.59 -46.09 -1.02
CA PRO A 131 1.23 -47.02 -1.92
C PRO A 131 2.62 -46.51 -2.33
N GLU A 132 3.65 -47.29 -2.02
CA GLU A 132 4.92 -47.32 -2.74
C GLU A 132 4.69 -47.91 -4.14
N ALA A 133 5.31 -47.31 -5.16
CA ALA A 133 5.51 -47.96 -6.46
C ALA A 133 6.94 -47.66 -6.97
N GLN A 134 7.77 -48.70 -6.97
CA GLN A 134 9.07 -48.76 -7.64
C GLN A 134 8.88 -49.00 -9.15
N ALA A 135 9.59 -48.23 -9.99
CA ALA A 135 9.91 -48.57 -11.38
C ALA A 135 11.10 -47.68 -11.88
N PRO A 136 11.82 -48.03 -12.96
CA PRO A 136 13.28 -48.18 -12.95
C PRO A 136 14.08 -47.00 -13.54
N ARG A 137 15.33 -46.88 -13.09
CA ARG A 137 16.35 -45.94 -13.60
C ARG A 137 16.81 -46.33 -15.01
N GLY A 138 16.44 -45.52 -16.01
CA GLY A 138 17.10 -45.44 -17.31
C GLY A 138 17.77 -44.07 -17.45
N GLY A 139 19.07 -44.04 -17.72
CA GLY A 139 19.83 -42.80 -17.91
C GLY A 139 19.64 -42.17 -19.30
N LEU A 140 20.06 -40.90 -19.41
CA LEU A 140 20.51 -40.06 -20.55
C LEU A 140 20.08 -38.59 -20.32
N PRO A 141 20.75 -37.54 -20.88
CA PRO A 141 22.17 -37.28 -21.13
C PRO A 141 22.70 -36.07 -20.30
N GLU A 142 24.02 -35.92 -20.18
CA GLU A 142 24.64 -34.73 -19.58
C GLU A 142 24.42 -33.47 -20.44
N PHE A 143 23.91 -32.39 -19.84
CA PHE A 143 23.81 -31.07 -20.46
C PHE A 143 25.06 -30.25 -20.15
N PHE A 144 25.75 -29.82 -21.20
CA PHE A 144 26.90 -28.91 -21.14
C PHE A 144 26.44 -27.50 -20.76
N VAL A 145 27.00 -26.96 -19.67
CA VAL A 145 26.88 -25.55 -19.27
C VAL A 145 28.23 -24.90 -19.57
N PRO A 146 28.32 -23.90 -20.47
CA PRO A 146 29.58 -23.22 -20.73
C PRO A 146 30.05 -22.51 -19.46
N SER A 147 31.36 -22.51 -19.22
CA SER A 147 31.91 -21.87 -18.04
C SER A 147 31.82 -20.35 -18.17
N VAL A 148 31.76 -19.65 -17.04
CA VAL A 148 31.70 -18.18 -16.98
C VAL A 148 32.89 -17.52 -17.72
N ALA A 149 34.03 -18.21 -17.79
CA ALA A 149 35.20 -17.76 -18.56
C ALA A 149 34.93 -17.69 -20.06
N ASP A 150 34.10 -18.59 -20.60
CA ASP A 150 33.76 -18.66 -22.03
C ASP A 150 32.79 -17.54 -22.44
N VAL A 151 32.01 -17.02 -21.49
CA VAL A 151 31.03 -15.93 -21.69
C VAL A 151 31.68 -14.55 -21.50
N ALA A 152 32.67 -14.44 -20.61
CA ALA A 152 33.37 -13.19 -20.33
C ALA A 152 34.22 -12.66 -21.50
N ALA A 153 34.56 -13.51 -22.47
CA ALA A 153 35.34 -13.14 -23.66
C ALA A 153 34.59 -12.23 -24.67
N PHE A 154 33.28 -12.00 -24.47
CA PHE A 154 32.41 -11.32 -25.45
C PHE A 154 31.86 -9.95 -25.03
N LEU A 155 32.29 -9.37 -23.89
CA LEU A 155 31.80 -8.07 -23.42
C LEU A 155 32.61 -6.88 -23.99
N PRO A 156 31.97 -5.82 -24.54
CA PRO A 156 32.68 -4.61 -24.96
C PRO A 156 33.09 -3.78 -23.73
N GLY A 157 34.40 -3.61 -23.50
CA GLY A 157 34.94 -2.75 -22.44
C GLY A 157 36.14 -3.32 -21.67
N GLY A 158 36.42 -4.62 -21.77
CA GLY A 158 37.65 -5.24 -21.24
C GLY A 158 37.92 -5.01 -19.75
N HIS A 159 39.15 -5.32 -19.32
CA HIS A 159 39.61 -5.36 -17.93
C HIS A 159 39.67 -3.99 -17.20
N ASP A 160 39.37 -2.87 -17.86
CA ASP A 160 39.61 -1.51 -17.35
C ASP A 160 38.38 -0.85 -16.68
N LEU A 161 37.20 -1.47 -16.73
CA LEU A 161 35.99 -0.98 -16.05
C LEU A 161 36.16 -1.00 -14.51
N HIS A 162 36.83 -2.03 -13.98
CA HIS A 162 37.11 -2.19 -12.55
C HIS A 162 38.09 -1.15 -12.01
N ALA A 163 39.11 -0.77 -12.80
CA ALA A 163 40.11 0.23 -12.39
C ALA A 163 39.50 1.62 -12.19
N THR A 164 38.44 1.94 -12.94
CA THR A 164 37.73 3.21 -12.85
C THR A 164 36.83 3.26 -11.61
N ILE A 165 36.11 2.18 -11.31
CA ILE A 165 35.22 2.07 -10.13
C ILE A 165 36.03 2.01 -8.82
N ALA A 166 37.15 1.27 -8.81
CA ALA A 166 38.03 1.17 -7.64
C ALA A 166 38.74 2.49 -7.29
N LYS A 167 38.97 3.35 -8.28
CA LYS A 167 39.63 4.65 -8.11
C LYS A 167 38.69 5.70 -7.50
N ASP A 168 37.42 5.67 -7.87
CA ASP A 168 36.47 6.73 -7.50
C ASP A 168 35.74 6.44 -6.17
N HIS A 169 35.55 5.16 -5.80
CA HIS A 169 34.77 4.78 -4.61
C HIS A 169 35.34 3.57 -3.84
N PRO A 170 36.46 3.71 -3.12
CA PRO A 170 37.16 2.60 -2.44
C PRO A 170 36.34 1.90 -1.34
N ARG A 171 35.34 2.57 -0.75
CA ARG A 171 34.41 1.97 0.23
C ARG A 171 33.32 1.10 -0.42
N ALA A 172 32.87 1.47 -1.62
CA ALA A 172 31.88 0.70 -2.37
C ALA A 172 32.47 -0.64 -2.88
N ASN A 173 33.75 -0.62 -3.27
CA ASN A 173 34.44 -1.84 -3.72
C ASN A 173 34.68 -2.83 -2.57
N ALA A 174 35.09 -2.34 -1.39
CA ALA A 174 35.26 -3.18 -0.20
C ALA A 174 33.93 -3.77 0.31
N PHE A 175 32.83 -3.02 0.16
CA PHE A 175 31.49 -3.47 0.53
C PHE A 175 30.92 -4.53 -0.44
N ALA A 176 31.10 -4.33 -1.75
CA ALA A 176 30.71 -5.29 -2.79
C ALA A 176 31.48 -6.62 -2.67
N HIS A 177 32.78 -6.57 -2.37
CA HIS A 177 33.60 -7.76 -2.08
C HIS A 177 33.16 -8.51 -0.82
N GLY A 178 32.61 -7.82 0.19
CA GLY A 178 32.16 -8.42 1.44
C GLY A 178 30.85 -9.19 1.33
N PHE A 179 29.98 -8.82 0.37
CA PHE A 179 28.64 -9.41 0.22
C PHE A 179 28.51 -10.43 -0.93
N ALA A 180 29.33 -10.34 -1.99
CA ALA A 180 29.25 -11.25 -3.13
C ALA A 180 30.63 -11.55 -3.78
N PRO A 181 31.52 -12.30 -3.09
CA PRO A 181 32.92 -12.48 -3.51
C PRO A 181 33.11 -13.23 -4.84
N SER A 182 32.13 -14.04 -5.28
CA SER A 182 32.19 -14.80 -6.54
C SER A 182 31.92 -13.97 -7.80
N LEU A 183 31.54 -12.70 -7.66
CA LEU A 183 31.29 -11.78 -8.79
C LEU A 183 32.49 -10.87 -9.09
N VAL A 184 33.61 -11.03 -8.37
CA VAL A 184 34.81 -10.23 -8.54
C VAL A 184 36.04 -11.14 -8.62
N PRO A 185 36.75 -11.22 -9.77
CA PRO A 185 38.02 -11.94 -9.84
C PRO A 185 39.06 -11.29 -8.92
N GLU A 186 39.90 -12.10 -8.25
CA GLU A 186 41.01 -11.60 -7.44
C GLU A 186 41.90 -10.65 -8.25
N ALA A 187 42.32 -9.54 -7.63
CA ALA A 187 43.15 -8.53 -8.26
C ALA A 187 44.48 -9.14 -8.79
N PRO A 188 44.82 -8.98 -10.08
CA PRO A 188 46.11 -9.39 -10.60
C PRO A 188 47.17 -8.35 -10.17
N GLY A 189 47.84 -8.57 -9.03
CA GLY A 189 48.70 -7.49 -8.54
C GLY A 189 49.59 -7.69 -7.32
N HIS A 190 49.92 -8.92 -6.89
CA HIS A 190 51.06 -9.14 -5.98
C HIS A 190 51.84 -10.41 -6.33
N ARG A 191 52.30 -10.51 -7.58
CA ARG A 191 53.42 -11.39 -7.97
C ARG A 191 54.52 -10.52 -8.53
N GLY A 192 55.45 -10.11 -7.67
CA GLY A 192 56.62 -9.36 -8.10
C GLY A 192 57.18 -8.42 -7.05
N GLN A 193 57.43 -8.91 -5.84
CA GLN A 193 58.40 -8.37 -4.88
C GLN A 193 58.37 -9.25 -3.64
N ASN A 194 59.13 -10.35 -3.70
CA ASN A 194 59.80 -11.04 -2.58
C ASN A 194 60.33 -12.40 -3.07
N ALA A 195 61.09 -12.36 -4.17
CA ALA A 195 62.05 -13.40 -4.51
C ALA A 195 63.43 -12.88 -4.11
N SER A 196 63.75 -12.94 -2.82
CA SER A 196 65.11 -12.90 -2.25
C SER A 196 65.06 -12.85 -0.72
N ARG A 197 64.78 -14.02 -0.12
CA ARG A 197 65.20 -14.46 1.22
C ARG A 197 64.73 -15.91 1.32
N GLN A 198 65.58 -16.83 0.87
CA GLN A 198 66.21 -17.84 1.75
C GLN A 198 65.13 -18.69 2.44
N ASP A 199 64.70 -19.79 1.83
CA ASP A 199 65.42 -21.07 1.84
C ASP A 199 65.74 -21.52 3.27
N ALA A 200 64.77 -22.19 3.91
CA ALA A 200 64.96 -23.19 4.95
C ALA A 200 63.63 -23.90 5.25
N SER A 201 63.67 -25.23 5.21
CA SER A 201 62.66 -26.21 5.66
C SER A 201 61.49 -26.53 4.72
N GLN A 202 61.81 -27.25 3.63
CA GLN A 202 60.98 -28.38 3.24
C GLN A 202 61.27 -29.59 4.15
N GLU A 203 60.28 -30.49 4.21
CA GLU A 203 60.26 -31.84 4.78
C GLU A 203 59.93 -31.97 6.27
N THR A 204 58.69 -32.39 6.59
CA THR A 204 58.43 -33.69 7.27
C THR A 204 56.92 -34.02 7.39
N VAL A 205 56.54 -35.16 6.79
CA VAL A 205 55.63 -36.22 7.31
C VAL A 205 54.10 -35.98 7.44
N SER A 206 53.37 -36.47 6.43
CA SER A 206 52.38 -37.59 6.45
C SER A 206 51.52 -37.90 7.70
N ARG A 207 50.22 -38.17 7.40
CA ARG A 207 49.25 -39.05 8.10
C ARG A 207 48.59 -38.58 9.40
N ALA A 208 47.30 -38.26 9.29
CA ALA A 208 46.24 -38.92 10.06
C ALA A 208 44.87 -38.61 9.42
N GLY A 209 44.20 -39.63 8.90
CA GLY A 209 42.85 -39.53 8.39
C GLY A 209 41.83 -39.55 9.53
N ARG A 210 40.75 -38.77 9.38
CA ARG A 210 39.49 -39.01 10.08
C ARG A 210 38.34 -38.65 9.14
N LYS A 211 37.59 -39.69 8.76
CA LYS A 211 36.30 -39.58 8.07
C LYS A 211 35.31 -38.86 8.99
N VAL A 212 34.55 -37.92 8.43
CA VAL A 212 33.29 -37.45 9.01
C VAL A 212 32.19 -37.91 8.05
N GLU A 213 31.34 -38.82 8.55
CA GLU A 213 30.09 -39.21 7.90
C GLU A 213 29.14 -38.02 7.94
N ILE A 214 28.60 -37.65 6.79
CA ILE A 214 27.49 -36.70 6.67
C ILE A 214 26.23 -37.55 6.70
N ALA A 215 25.43 -37.40 7.75
CA ALA A 215 24.09 -37.96 7.84
C ALA A 215 23.12 -37.04 7.08
N ASP A 216 22.30 -37.64 6.23
CA ASP A 216 21.17 -37.00 5.56
C ASP A 216 20.05 -36.72 6.58
N GLU A 217 19.70 -35.44 6.73
CA GLU A 217 18.47 -34.98 7.42
C GLU A 217 17.55 -34.34 6.35
N PRO A 218 16.23 -34.61 6.38
CA PRO A 218 15.31 -34.16 5.35
C PRO A 218 15.05 -32.64 5.45
N PHE A 219 15.05 -31.99 4.29
CA PHE A 219 14.76 -30.57 4.10
C PHE A 219 13.41 -30.17 4.73
N SER A 220 13.46 -29.31 5.75
CA SER A 220 12.33 -28.50 6.22
C SER A 220 12.17 -27.27 5.33
N SER A 221 10.93 -26.94 5.02
CA SER A 221 10.44 -25.82 4.20
C SER A 221 11.17 -24.49 4.47
N GLY A 222 11.50 -23.78 3.39
CA GLY A 222 12.27 -22.53 3.41
C GLY A 222 11.69 -21.45 4.32
N GLU A 223 12.55 -20.87 5.16
CA GLU A 223 12.23 -19.72 6.00
C GLU A 223 12.03 -18.47 5.13
N TYR A 224 10.82 -17.92 5.12
CA TYR A 224 10.50 -16.63 4.50
C TYR A 224 10.91 -15.50 5.45
N TYR A 225 11.76 -14.57 5.01
CA TYR A 225 12.33 -13.54 5.89
C TYR A 225 11.29 -12.61 6.53
N PHE A 226 10.12 -12.42 5.90
CA PHE A 226 9.02 -11.61 6.43
C PHE A 226 8.16 -12.37 7.46
N LEU A 227 8.31 -13.69 7.58
CA LEU A 227 7.62 -14.52 8.58
C LEU A 227 8.46 -14.73 9.85
N THR A 228 9.75 -14.39 9.84
CA THR A 228 10.65 -14.60 10.98
C THR A 228 10.89 -13.32 11.78
N ASP A 229 10.40 -13.29 13.02
CA ASP A 229 10.78 -12.27 14.02
C ASP A 229 12.21 -12.55 14.52
N ARG A 230 13.18 -11.76 14.07
CA ARG A 230 14.53 -11.73 14.66
C ARG A 230 14.79 -10.40 15.34
N SER A 231 14.01 -10.10 16.37
CA SER A 231 14.26 -8.99 17.30
C SER A 231 14.78 -9.46 18.68
N ARG A 232 15.93 -10.15 18.72
CA ARG A 232 16.71 -10.29 19.98
C ARG A 232 18.21 -10.25 19.72
N THR A 233 18.79 -9.06 19.71
CA THR A 233 20.23 -8.85 19.96
C THR A 233 20.38 -8.20 21.34
N GLY A 234 20.78 -9.01 22.33
CA GLY A 234 21.14 -8.54 23.66
C GLY A 234 22.56 -8.00 23.66
N ASN A 235 22.71 -6.67 23.78
CA ASN A 235 23.99 -6.05 24.15
C ASN A 235 24.14 -6.07 25.67
N ALA A 236 25.14 -6.82 26.15
CA ALA A 236 25.58 -6.76 27.54
C ALA A 236 26.59 -5.63 27.72
N ALA A 237 26.33 -4.71 28.66
CA ALA A 237 27.31 -3.78 29.21
C ALA A 237 27.48 -4.06 30.72
N PRO A 238 28.69 -3.88 31.30
CA PRO A 238 28.98 -4.31 32.66
C PRO A 238 28.62 -3.23 33.69
N ALA A 239 28.06 -3.64 34.82
CA ALA A 239 27.91 -2.79 36.01
C ALA A 239 28.86 -3.26 37.13
N PRO A 240 29.41 -2.34 37.95
CA PRO A 240 30.32 -2.69 39.03
C PRO A 240 29.61 -3.15 40.30
N SER A 241 30.30 -3.98 41.06
CA SER A 241 29.86 -4.64 42.28
C SER A 241 29.67 -3.70 43.47
N THR A 242 28.58 -3.87 44.21
CA THR A 242 28.61 -3.77 45.68
C THR A 242 27.75 -4.86 46.32
N ARG A 243 28.35 -5.45 47.35
CA ARG A 243 27.98 -6.65 48.09
C ARG A 243 26.87 -6.33 49.11
N HIS A 244 25.81 -7.13 49.14
CA HIS A 244 25.01 -7.32 50.36
C HIS A 244 24.64 -8.81 50.51
N GLU A 245 24.93 -9.37 51.68
CA GLU A 245 24.69 -10.75 52.08
C GLU A 245 23.21 -11.05 52.43
N PRO A 246 22.81 -12.34 52.49
CA PRO A 246 21.44 -12.78 52.18
C PRO A 246 20.56 -13.02 53.42
N ARG A 247 19.24 -12.94 53.23
CA ARG A 247 18.24 -13.58 54.11
C ARG A 247 17.44 -14.63 53.30
N PRO A 248 17.16 -15.82 53.88
CA PRO A 248 16.57 -16.94 53.15
C PRO A 248 15.05 -16.82 53.09
N GLY A 249 14.51 -16.78 51.87
CA GLY A 249 13.08 -16.82 51.60
C GLY A 249 12.81 -17.69 50.38
N HIS A 250 12.14 -18.81 50.62
CA HIS A 250 11.56 -19.80 49.71
C HIS A 250 11.48 -19.41 48.22
N ALA A 251 12.29 -20.07 47.39
CA ALA A 251 12.19 -20.02 45.94
C ALA A 251 11.00 -20.88 45.45
N PRO A 252 10.11 -20.36 44.59
CA PRO A 252 9.20 -21.23 43.85
C PRO A 252 10.01 -21.95 42.75
N HIS A 253 9.84 -23.27 42.68
CA HIS A 253 10.37 -24.10 41.60
C HIS A 253 9.86 -23.59 40.24
N VAL A 254 10.76 -23.04 39.42
CA VAL A 254 10.48 -22.81 38.01
C VAL A 254 10.62 -24.16 37.31
N SER A 255 9.50 -24.82 37.04
CA SER A 255 9.45 -25.92 36.09
C SER A 255 9.78 -25.37 34.71
N SER A 256 10.96 -25.73 34.18
CA SER A 256 11.32 -25.54 32.79
C SER A 256 10.43 -26.42 31.92
N GLN A 257 9.24 -25.93 31.56
CA GLN A 257 8.50 -26.46 30.42
C GLN A 257 8.99 -25.70 29.18
N GLY A 258 10.02 -26.28 28.57
CA GLY A 258 10.37 -26.02 27.19
C GLY A 258 9.26 -26.56 26.30
N SER A 259 8.37 -25.68 25.91
CA SER A 259 7.60 -25.76 24.68
C SER A 259 7.35 -24.32 24.27
N SER A 260 7.97 -23.87 23.17
CA SER A 260 7.45 -22.69 22.47
C SER A 260 5.96 -22.92 22.30
N PRO A 261 5.08 -21.98 22.72
CA PRO A 261 3.68 -22.12 22.40
C PRO A 261 3.59 -22.17 20.88
N VAL A 262 3.19 -23.31 20.34
CA VAL A 262 2.64 -23.39 18.99
C VAL A 262 1.60 -22.27 18.96
N ALA A 263 1.84 -21.22 18.17
CA ALA A 263 0.94 -20.09 18.10
C ALA A 263 -0.47 -20.64 17.89
N ALA A 264 -1.41 -20.24 18.74
CA ALA A 264 -2.79 -20.70 18.61
C ALA A 264 -3.28 -20.40 17.17
N PRO A 265 -4.02 -21.33 16.55
CA PRO A 265 -4.50 -21.12 15.18
C PRO A 265 -5.29 -19.81 15.07
N PHE A 266 -5.09 -19.09 13.97
CA PHE A 266 -5.73 -17.79 13.73
C PHE A 266 -7.26 -17.94 13.70
N ASP A 267 -7.96 -17.39 14.71
CA ASP A 267 -9.42 -17.46 14.82
C ASP A 267 -10.08 -16.41 13.92
N VAL A 268 -10.21 -16.76 12.64
CA VAL A 268 -10.82 -15.90 11.62
C VAL A 268 -12.29 -15.61 11.91
N GLU A 269 -13.05 -16.55 12.48
CA GLU A 269 -14.48 -16.36 12.76
C GLU A 269 -14.73 -15.36 13.88
N ARG A 270 -13.84 -15.29 14.88
CA ARG A 270 -13.85 -14.20 15.86
C ARG A 270 -13.61 -12.86 15.18
N VAL A 271 -12.57 -12.77 14.36
CA VAL A 271 -12.16 -11.53 13.70
C VAL A 271 -13.23 -11.03 12.71
N ARG A 272 -13.89 -11.93 11.98
CA ARG A 272 -14.96 -11.58 11.02
C ARG A 272 -16.16 -10.91 11.66
N LYS A 273 -16.47 -11.19 12.93
CA LYS A 273 -17.57 -10.55 13.66
C LYS A 273 -17.33 -9.06 13.86
N ASP A 274 -16.06 -8.63 13.88
CA ASP A 274 -15.70 -7.24 14.04
C ASP A 274 -15.96 -6.42 12.76
N PHE A 275 -16.19 -7.05 11.60
CA PHE A 275 -16.40 -6.36 10.32
C PHE A 275 -17.87 -6.43 9.87
N PRO A 276 -18.71 -5.44 10.24
CA PRO A 276 -20.14 -5.48 9.94
C PRO A 276 -20.45 -5.55 8.43
N ALA A 277 -19.61 -4.97 7.58
CA ALA A 277 -19.80 -4.95 6.13
C ALA A 277 -19.71 -6.35 5.47
N LEU A 278 -19.07 -7.33 6.12
CA LEU A 278 -18.97 -8.70 5.60
C LEU A 278 -20.31 -9.45 5.70
N HIS A 279 -21.20 -9.03 6.61
CA HIS A 279 -22.44 -9.73 6.93
C HIS A 279 -23.60 -9.22 6.07
N GLN A 280 -23.40 -9.26 4.75
CA GLN A 280 -24.35 -8.78 3.74
C GLN A 280 -24.67 -9.88 2.73
N SER A 281 -25.86 -9.78 2.12
CA SER A 281 -26.24 -10.61 0.97
C SER A 281 -26.21 -9.77 -0.30
N ILE A 282 -25.43 -10.19 -1.28
CA ILE A 282 -25.30 -9.57 -2.60
C ILE A 282 -25.84 -10.55 -3.65
N ASN A 283 -26.78 -10.10 -4.47
CA ASN A 283 -27.39 -10.92 -5.53
C ASN A 283 -27.97 -12.27 -5.03
N GLY A 284 -28.45 -12.31 -3.77
CA GLY A 284 -28.99 -13.53 -3.16
C GLY A 284 -27.94 -14.48 -2.55
N HIS A 285 -26.67 -14.09 -2.54
CA HIS A 285 -25.55 -14.86 -2.01
C HIS A 285 -24.85 -14.11 -0.86
N PRO A 286 -24.25 -14.81 0.12
CA PRO A 286 -23.36 -14.16 1.09
C PRO A 286 -22.21 -13.43 0.38
N LEU A 287 -21.86 -12.24 0.85
CA LEU A 287 -20.75 -11.48 0.30
C LEU A 287 -19.41 -12.24 0.48
N VAL A 288 -18.67 -12.36 -0.61
CA VAL A 288 -17.27 -12.79 -0.64
C VAL A 288 -16.42 -11.62 -1.15
N TRP A 289 -15.85 -10.84 -0.22
CA TRP A 289 -15.08 -9.64 -0.55
C TRP A 289 -13.61 -9.95 -0.84
N LEU A 290 -13.20 -9.87 -2.11
CA LEU A 290 -11.84 -10.14 -2.58
C LEU A 290 -11.22 -8.93 -3.34
N ASP A 291 -11.64 -7.69 -3.03
CA ASP A 291 -11.04 -6.46 -3.59
C ASP A 291 -10.30 -5.62 -2.54
N ASN A 292 -9.68 -6.31 -1.57
CA ASN A 292 -8.94 -5.72 -0.45
C ASN A 292 -7.77 -4.81 -0.87
N ALA A 293 -7.08 -5.16 -1.96
CA ALA A 293 -5.97 -4.36 -2.47
C ALA A 293 -6.43 -3.04 -3.12
N ALA A 294 -7.74 -2.83 -3.35
CA ALA A 294 -8.30 -1.52 -3.68
C ALA A 294 -8.67 -0.76 -2.41
N THR A 295 -9.46 -1.38 -1.53
CA THR A 295 -9.82 -0.86 -0.21
C THR A 295 -10.26 -2.00 0.70
N THR A 296 -10.00 -1.89 1.99
CA THR A 296 -10.43 -2.89 2.98
C THR A 296 -11.75 -2.50 3.64
N HIS A 297 -12.47 -3.46 4.22
CA HIS A 297 -13.56 -3.15 5.15
C HIS A 297 -13.03 -2.65 6.49
N LYS A 298 -13.92 -2.10 7.32
CA LYS A 298 -13.56 -1.42 8.56
C LYS A 298 -14.05 -2.25 9.74
N PRO A 299 -13.21 -2.50 10.77
CA PRO A 299 -13.70 -3.11 11.99
C PRO A 299 -14.60 -2.11 12.73
N GLN A 300 -15.51 -2.62 13.57
CA GLN A 300 -16.49 -1.81 14.30
C GLN A 300 -15.80 -0.76 15.18
N SER A 301 -14.63 -1.07 15.75
CA SER A 301 -13.83 -0.13 16.55
C SER A 301 -13.45 1.15 15.78
N VAL A 302 -13.19 1.05 14.47
CA VAL A 302 -12.86 2.21 13.62
C VAL A 302 -14.09 3.05 13.33
N ILE A 303 -15.22 2.38 13.06
CA ILE A 303 -16.52 3.03 12.83
C ILE A 303 -16.91 3.81 14.09
N ASP A 304 -16.86 3.14 15.25
CA ASP A 304 -17.22 3.71 16.54
C ASP A 304 -16.31 4.87 16.93
N ALA A 305 -14.98 4.75 16.76
CA ALA A 305 -14.05 5.83 17.07
C ALA A 305 -14.33 7.09 16.23
N THR A 306 -14.64 6.92 14.95
CA THR A 306 -14.96 8.03 14.04
C THR A 306 -16.32 8.65 14.41
N SER A 307 -17.34 7.82 14.67
CA SER A 307 -18.66 8.29 15.11
C SER A 307 -18.62 9.00 16.46
N GLU A 308 -17.85 8.47 17.42
CA GLU A 308 -17.68 9.06 18.74
C GLU A 308 -16.97 10.40 18.67
N PHE A 309 -15.92 10.53 17.85
CA PHE A 309 -15.25 11.81 17.63
C PHE A 309 -16.26 12.89 17.23
N TYR A 310 -17.08 12.63 16.20
CA TYR A 310 -18.08 13.59 15.74
C TYR A 310 -19.18 13.87 16.76
N ALA A 311 -19.62 12.83 17.49
CA ALA A 311 -20.70 12.97 18.46
C ALA A 311 -20.30 13.68 19.77
N ARG A 312 -19.02 13.62 20.17
CA ARG A 312 -18.58 14.04 21.51
C ARG A 312 -17.38 14.97 21.56
N HIS A 313 -16.48 14.90 20.58
CA HIS A 313 -15.15 15.52 20.68
C HIS A 313 -14.89 16.63 19.66
N ASN A 314 -15.65 16.63 18.55
CA ASN A 314 -15.41 17.47 17.39
C ASN A 314 -15.16 18.95 17.73
N SER A 315 -13.95 19.38 17.40
CA SER A 315 -13.55 20.77 17.27
C SER A 315 -12.32 20.87 16.37
N ASN A 316 -11.93 22.10 16.04
CA ASN A 316 -10.64 22.33 15.39
C ASN A 316 -9.51 22.23 16.43
N ILE A 317 -8.28 21.97 15.98
CA ILE A 317 -7.11 21.64 16.79
C ILE A 317 -6.17 22.84 17.04
N HIS A 318 -5.34 22.71 18.08
CA HIS A 318 -4.21 23.56 18.52
C HIS A 318 -4.55 24.98 19.00
N ARG A 319 -5.29 25.79 18.22
CA ARG A 319 -5.35 27.26 18.40
C ARG A 319 -6.43 27.76 19.36
N ALA A 320 -7.28 26.89 19.91
CA ALA A 320 -8.41 27.31 20.73
C ALA A 320 -8.24 26.86 22.19
N ALA A 321 -8.51 27.78 23.13
CA ALA A 321 -8.31 27.57 24.57
C ALA A 321 -9.46 26.82 25.27
N HIS A 322 -10.41 26.25 24.51
CA HIS A 322 -11.58 25.56 25.09
C HIS A 322 -11.38 24.04 25.13
N THR A 323 -12.07 23.38 26.05
CA THR A 323 -11.93 21.94 26.33
C THR A 323 -12.07 21.04 25.10
N LEU A 324 -12.99 21.33 24.17
CA LEU A 324 -13.19 20.49 22.98
C LEU A 324 -12.00 20.56 21.99
N ALA A 325 -11.29 21.69 21.91
CA ALA A 325 -10.12 21.82 21.06
C ALA A 325 -8.95 21.06 21.65
N ALA A 326 -8.72 21.18 22.97
CA ALA A 326 -7.72 20.38 23.67
C ALA A 326 -7.97 18.88 23.46
N ARG A 327 -9.20 18.38 23.69
CA ARG A 327 -9.55 16.98 23.45
C ARG A 327 -9.38 16.55 21.99
N SER A 328 -9.78 17.38 21.03
CA SER A 328 -9.58 17.09 19.60
C SER A 328 -8.10 17.01 19.24
N THR A 329 -7.28 17.89 19.81
CA THR A 329 -5.82 17.87 19.63
C THR A 329 -5.21 16.61 20.22
N ASP A 330 -5.56 16.25 21.45
CA ASP A 330 -5.06 15.04 22.10
C ASP A 330 -5.40 13.78 21.27
N LEU A 331 -6.62 13.72 20.72
CA LEU A 331 -7.06 12.61 19.88
C LEU A 331 -6.34 12.58 18.51
N PHE A 332 -6.13 13.73 17.89
CA PHE A 332 -5.40 13.86 16.63
C PHE A 332 -3.94 13.45 16.78
N GLU A 333 -3.23 14.01 17.77
CA GLU A 333 -1.84 13.66 18.06
C GLU A 333 -1.71 12.23 18.60
N GLY A 334 -2.73 11.73 19.31
CA GLY A 334 -2.83 10.32 19.68
C GLY A 334 -2.89 9.39 18.47
N GLY A 335 -3.57 9.79 17.39
CA GLY A 335 -3.52 9.11 16.10
C GLY A 335 -2.11 9.10 15.50
N ARG A 336 -1.39 10.23 15.60
CA ARG A 336 0.00 10.36 15.11
C ARG A 336 0.96 9.44 15.85
N GLU A 337 0.85 9.39 17.18
CA GLU A 337 1.67 8.48 18.00
C GLU A 337 1.42 7.02 17.64
N LYS A 338 0.16 6.64 17.36
CA LYS A 338 -0.15 5.27 16.91
C LYS A 338 0.48 4.95 15.56
N VAL A 339 0.51 5.90 14.61
CA VAL A 339 1.25 5.73 13.36
C VAL A 339 2.75 5.57 13.62
N ARG A 340 3.34 6.44 14.46
CA ARG A 340 4.77 6.36 14.82
C ARG A 340 5.10 4.99 15.40
N ARG A 341 4.29 4.49 16.34
CA ARG A 341 4.47 3.18 16.96
C ARG A 341 4.34 2.05 15.93
N PHE A 342 3.31 2.09 15.10
CA PHE A 342 2.97 1.04 14.14
C PHE A 342 4.10 0.75 13.14
N ILE A 343 4.80 1.79 12.67
CA ILE A 343 5.93 1.65 11.74
C ILE A 343 7.30 1.69 12.42
N ASN A 344 7.32 1.76 13.77
CA ASN A 344 8.50 1.97 14.59
C ASN A 344 9.35 3.20 14.16
N ALA A 345 8.74 4.36 13.94
CA ALA A 345 9.46 5.62 13.72
C ALA A 345 10.05 6.18 15.03
N ALA A 346 11.11 6.98 14.95
CA ALA A 346 11.79 7.47 16.15
C ALA A 346 11.02 8.60 16.85
N SER A 347 10.29 9.42 16.08
CA SER A 347 9.50 10.54 16.61
C SER A 347 8.20 10.74 15.85
N THR A 348 7.17 11.27 16.54
CA THR A 348 5.95 11.77 15.90
C THR A 348 6.22 12.91 14.93
N ASP A 349 7.31 13.67 15.11
CA ASP A 349 7.72 14.75 14.20
C ASP A 349 8.07 14.25 12.79
N GLU A 350 8.33 12.95 12.66
CA GLU A 350 8.64 12.29 11.40
C GLU A 350 7.40 11.82 10.64
N ILE A 351 6.20 12.00 11.23
CA ILE A 351 4.93 11.54 10.69
C ILE A 351 4.10 12.73 10.22
N ILE A 352 3.76 12.75 8.94
CA ILE A 352 2.93 13.78 8.32
C ILE A 352 1.63 13.15 7.82
N PHE A 353 0.49 13.69 8.25
CA PHE A 353 -0.84 13.28 7.80
C PHE A 353 -1.23 13.96 6.49
N LEU A 354 -1.71 13.15 5.56
CA LEU A 354 -2.11 13.56 4.21
C LEU A 354 -3.34 12.74 3.80
N ARG A 355 -3.90 12.97 2.61
CA ARG A 355 -5.07 12.20 2.13
C ARG A 355 -4.79 10.73 1.83
N GLY A 356 -3.52 10.34 1.71
CA GLY A 356 -3.10 8.98 1.34
C GLY A 356 -1.72 8.94 0.67
N THR A 357 -1.28 7.74 0.31
CA THR A 357 -0.01 7.47 -0.40
C THR A 357 0.22 8.40 -1.59
N THR A 358 -0.79 8.61 -2.43
CA THR A 358 -0.65 9.45 -3.63
C THR A 358 -0.25 10.89 -3.28
N GLU A 359 -0.87 11.48 -2.25
CA GLU A 359 -0.49 12.82 -1.82
C GLU A 359 0.88 12.86 -1.16
N ALA A 360 1.20 11.83 -0.37
CA ALA A 360 2.52 11.67 0.25
C ALA A 360 3.66 11.63 -0.77
N ILE A 361 3.53 10.84 -1.84
CA ILE A 361 4.52 10.79 -2.92
C ILE A 361 4.60 12.14 -3.64
N ASN A 362 3.46 12.81 -3.86
CA ASN A 362 3.46 14.15 -4.45
C ASN A 362 4.14 15.20 -3.57
N LEU A 363 4.01 15.11 -2.24
CA LEU A 363 4.74 15.96 -1.31
C LEU A 363 6.25 15.77 -1.52
N VAL A 364 6.73 14.53 -1.48
CA VAL A 364 8.18 14.27 -1.66
C VAL A 364 8.64 14.76 -3.03
N ALA A 365 7.90 14.46 -4.11
CA ALA A 365 8.26 14.93 -5.45
C ALA A 365 8.28 16.47 -5.59
N ASN A 366 7.31 17.17 -5.01
CA ASN A 366 7.20 18.63 -5.14
C ASN A 366 8.04 19.42 -4.14
N SER A 367 8.45 18.80 -3.04
CA SER A 367 9.27 19.44 -2.01
C SER A 367 10.73 18.98 -2.11
N TYR A 368 11.03 17.71 -1.79
CA TYR A 368 12.38 17.15 -1.93
C TYR A 368 12.83 17.19 -3.38
N GLY A 369 12.01 16.68 -4.30
CA GLY A 369 12.36 16.57 -5.71
C GLY A 369 12.69 17.91 -6.36
N ARG A 370 11.84 18.94 -6.17
CA ARG A 370 12.09 20.28 -6.71
C ARG A 370 13.32 20.98 -6.13
N ALA A 371 13.71 20.64 -4.90
CA ALA A 371 14.88 21.23 -4.26
C ALA A 371 16.20 20.55 -4.65
N ASN A 372 16.16 19.28 -5.08
CA ASN A 372 17.36 18.44 -5.19
C ASN A 372 17.58 17.82 -6.57
N ILE A 373 16.63 17.92 -7.51
CA ILE A 373 16.67 17.22 -8.80
C ILE A 373 16.55 18.22 -9.95
N GLY A 374 17.54 18.21 -10.86
CA GLY A 374 17.62 19.11 -12.00
C GLY A 374 17.96 18.42 -13.33
N PRO A 375 18.30 19.20 -14.36
CA PRO A 375 18.67 18.66 -15.67
C PRO A 375 19.83 17.67 -15.58
N GLY A 376 19.67 16.50 -16.20
CA GLY A 376 20.69 15.45 -16.21
C GLY A 376 20.70 14.53 -14.98
N ASP A 377 19.94 14.85 -13.93
CA ASP A 377 19.75 13.95 -12.80
C ASP A 377 18.78 12.80 -13.14
N GLU A 378 18.85 11.73 -12.35
CA GLU A 378 18.10 10.50 -12.57
C GLU A 378 17.22 10.16 -11.35
N ILE A 379 15.99 9.73 -11.63
CA ILE A 379 15.03 9.16 -10.67
C ILE A 379 14.86 7.70 -11.04
N ILE A 380 14.99 6.78 -10.08
CA ILE A 380 14.80 5.35 -10.33
C ILE A 380 13.47 4.88 -9.74
N VAL A 381 12.67 4.17 -10.53
CA VAL A 381 11.45 3.46 -10.12
C VAL A 381 11.46 2.02 -10.66
N SER A 382 10.56 1.14 -10.24
CA SER A 382 10.42 -0.19 -10.87
C SER A 382 9.36 -0.24 -11.99
N THR A 383 9.39 -1.30 -12.78
CA THR A 383 8.35 -1.61 -13.78
C THR A 383 6.99 -1.88 -13.13
N ILE A 384 6.98 -2.30 -11.86
CA ILE A 384 5.81 -2.84 -11.17
C ILE A 384 5.21 -1.84 -10.16
N GLU A 385 5.53 -0.56 -10.32
CA GLU A 385 4.95 0.52 -9.53
C GLU A 385 3.46 0.74 -9.82
N HIS A 386 2.75 1.18 -8.78
CA HIS A 386 1.45 1.81 -8.93
C HIS A 386 1.60 3.20 -9.57
N HIS A 387 0.60 3.68 -10.32
CA HIS A 387 0.62 4.98 -11.00
C HIS A 387 0.93 6.16 -10.06
N ALA A 388 0.48 6.07 -8.80
CA ALA A 388 0.80 7.06 -7.77
C ALA A 388 2.31 7.20 -7.49
N ASN A 389 3.10 6.15 -7.76
CA ASN A 389 4.56 6.15 -7.66
C ASN A 389 5.26 6.22 -9.02
N ILE A 390 4.55 6.67 -10.07
CA ILE A 390 5.11 6.93 -11.41
C ILE A 390 4.85 8.37 -11.81
N VAL A 391 3.58 8.78 -11.82
CA VAL A 391 3.13 10.05 -12.38
C VAL A 391 3.77 11.27 -11.70
N PRO A 392 3.92 11.34 -10.35
CA PRO A 392 4.57 12.49 -9.71
C PRO A 392 6.02 12.68 -10.17
N TRP A 393 6.74 11.57 -10.39
CA TRP A 393 8.11 11.61 -10.89
C TRP A 393 8.16 12.02 -12.36
N GLN A 394 7.23 11.53 -13.19
CA GLN A 394 7.12 11.99 -14.58
C GLN A 394 6.87 13.50 -14.66
N LEU A 395 5.94 14.03 -13.86
CA LEU A 395 5.68 15.48 -13.80
C LEU A 395 6.93 16.26 -13.36
N LEU A 396 7.69 15.73 -12.39
CA LEU A 396 8.94 16.33 -11.95
C LEU A 396 10.00 16.31 -13.07
N THR A 397 10.17 15.20 -13.79
CA THR A 397 11.11 15.10 -14.92
C THR A 397 10.77 16.08 -16.04
N GLN A 398 9.48 16.25 -16.35
CA GLN A 398 9.02 17.23 -17.34
C GLN A 398 9.33 18.67 -16.91
N ALA A 399 9.21 18.98 -15.62
CA ALA A 399 9.46 20.31 -15.09
C ALA A 399 10.96 20.65 -14.94
N THR A 400 11.80 19.64 -14.68
CA THR A 400 13.21 19.83 -14.29
C THR A 400 14.20 19.44 -15.37
N GLY A 401 13.81 18.63 -16.35
CA GLY A 401 14.73 18.03 -17.33
C GLY A 401 15.51 16.82 -16.79
N ALA A 402 15.14 16.30 -15.62
CA ALA A 402 15.64 15.02 -15.11
C ALA A 402 15.13 13.84 -15.93
N THR A 403 15.69 12.65 -15.72
CA THR A 403 15.32 11.42 -16.44
C THR A 403 14.75 10.38 -15.48
N LEU A 404 13.64 9.74 -15.87
CA LEU A 404 13.11 8.58 -15.17
C LEU A 404 13.78 7.30 -15.70
N ARG A 405 14.40 6.54 -14.81
CA ARG A 405 15.01 5.24 -15.08
C ARG A 405 14.15 4.14 -14.44
N VAL A 406 14.00 3.01 -15.11
CA VAL A 406 13.04 1.97 -14.71
C VAL A 406 13.77 0.65 -14.49
N ILE A 407 13.62 0.08 -13.30
CA ILE A 407 14.12 -1.25 -12.94
C ILE A 407 13.22 -2.30 -13.63
N PRO A 408 13.78 -3.19 -14.45
CA PRO A 408 13.01 -4.26 -15.07
C PRO A 408 12.70 -5.38 -14.08
N VAL A 409 11.69 -6.16 -14.42
CA VAL A 409 11.31 -7.38 -13.72
C VAL A 409 11.42 -8.59 -14.64
N ASP A 410 11.65 -9.75 -14.03
CA ASP A 410 11.65 -11.04 -14.72
C ASP A 410 10.21 -11.52 -15.04
N ASP A 411 10.09 -12.72 -15.59
CA ASP A 411 8.79 -13.30 -15.97
C ASP A 411 7.96 -13.80 -14.78
N ARG A 412 8.52 -13.79 -13.56
CA ARG A 412 7.78 -14.00 -12.32
C ARG A 412 7.26 -12.68 -11.74
N GLY A 413 7.79 -11.55 -12.22
CA GLY A 413 7.49 -10.23 -11.68
C GLY A 413 8.37 -9.86 -10.50
N GLU A 414 9.55 -10.47 -10.38
CA GLU A 414 10.59 -10.14 -9.41
C GLU A 414 11.54 -9.11 -10.04
N ILE A 415 11.99 -8.13 -9.25
CA ILE A 415 13.01 -7.17 -9.71
C ILE A 415 14.28 -7.90 -10.10
N ILE A 416 14.83 -7.57 -11.28
CA ILE A 416 16.15 -8.04 -11.69
C ILE A 416 17.19 -7.17 -10.97
N PHE A 417 17.64 -7.64 -9.81
CA PHE A 417 18.43 -6.85 -8.87
C PHE A 417 19.78 -6.38 -9.46
N GLU A 418 20.40 -7.19 -10.32
CA GLU A 418 21.63 -6.83 -11.03
C GLU A 418 21.41 -5.63 -11.95
N GLN A 419 20.23 -5.54 -12.57
CA GLN A 419 19.89 -4.40 -13.41
C GLN A 419 19.62 -3.15 -12.57
N PHE A 420 19.02 -3.29 -11.38
CA PHE A 420 18.94 -2.16 -10.44
C PHE A 420 20.33 -1.61 -10.09
N ALA A 421 21.28 -2.49 -9.77
CA ALA A 421 22.65 -2.08 -9.43
C ALA A 421 23.34 -1.29 -10.57
N THR A 422 23.10 -1.66 -11.84
CA THR A 422 23.67 -0.95 -12.99
C THR A 422 22.99 0.39 -13.31
N LEU A 423 21.77 0.63 -12.80
CA LEU A 423 21.07 1.91 -12.95
C LEU A 423 21.58 2.98 -11.98
N LEU A 424 22.12 2.58 -10.82
CA LEU A 424 22.64 3.51 -9.82
C LEU A 424 23.91 4.22 -10.33
N SER A 425 23.93 5.53 -10.19
CA SER A 425 25.07 6.36 -10.58
C SER A 425 25.12 7.65 -9.74
N GLY A 426 26.18 8.45 -9.90
CA GLY A 426 26.27 9.78 -9.26
C GLY A 426 25.19 10.78 -9.73
N ARG A 427 24.45 10.46 -10.79
CA ARG A 427 23.30 11.25 -11.27
C ARG A 427 22.00 10.85 -10.58
N THR A 428 21.94 9.69 -9.94
CA THR A 428 20.73 9.25 -9.24
C THR A 428 20.50 10.13 -8.01
N LYS A 429 19.31 10.71 -7.89
CA LYS A 429 18.94 11.59 -6.76
C LYS A 429 17.89 11.01 -5.84
N ILE A 430 17.12 10.04 -6.31
CA ILE A 430 16.17 9.30 -5.47
C ILE A 430 15.83 7.97 -6.13
N VAL A 431 15.63 6.94 -5.29
CA VAL A 431 14.97 5.69 -5.68
C VAL A 431 13.58 5.68 -5.05
N SER A 432 12.53 5.44 -5.84
CA SER A 432 11.17 5.31 -5.33
C SER A 432 10.61 3.95 -5.71
N ILE A 433 10.32 3.12 -4.72
CA ILE A 433 10.07 1.69 -4.92
C ILE A 433 8.84 1.21 -4.14
N THR A 434 7.99 0.41 -4.77
CA THR A 434 6.92 -0.29 -4.06
C THR A 434 7.49 -1.40 -3.20
N HIS A 435 7.04 -1.50 -1.94
CA HIS A 435 7.37 -2.64 -1.09
C HIS A 435 6.58 -3.88 -1.53
N VAL A 436 5.29 -3.71 -1.82
CA VAL A 436 4.41 -4.78 -2.32
C VAL A 436 3.61 -4.29 -3.52
N ALA A 437 3.82 -4.92 -4.67
CA ALA A 437 3.17 -4.51 -5.92
C ALA A 437 1.66 -4.85 -5.89
N ASN A 438 0.80 -3.85 -6.09
CA ASN A 438 -0.66 -4.01 -5.93
C ASN A 438 -1.35 -4.89 -6.99
N ALA A 439 -0.69 -5.09 -8.14
CA ALA A 439 -1.21 -5.92 -9.21
C ALA A 439 -0.62 -7.34 -9.15
N LEU A 440 0.65 -7.48 -8.81
CA LEU A 440 1.35 -8.77 -8.87
C LEU A 440 1.44 -9.47 -7.51
N GLY A 441 1.33 -8.72 -6.41
CA GLY A 441 1.59 -9.19 -5.06
C GLY A 441 3.08 -9.34 -4.72
N THR A 442 4.01 -9.16 -5.67
CA THR A 442 5.46 -9.26 -5.44
C THR A 442 5.89 -8.43 -4.23
N ILE A 443 6.58 -9.06 -3.29
CA ILE A 443 7.27 -8.40 -2.17
C ILE A 443 8.70 -8.10 -2.62
N ASN A 444 9.04 -6.82 -2.79
CA ASN A 444 10.37 -6.41 -3.23
C ASN A 444 11.40 -6.44 -2.08
N PRO A 445 12.68 -6.72 -2.36
CA PRO A 445 13.77 -6.72 -1.37
C PRO A 445 14.17 -5.28 -1.01
N VAL A 446 13.29 -4.54 -0.31
CA VAL A 446 13.46 -3.10 -0.05
C VAL A 446 14.66 -2.82 0.86
N ARG A 447 15.01 -3.73 1.77
CA ARG A 447 16.18 -3.60 2.65
C ARG A 447 17.47 -3.55 1.83
N GLU A 448 17.60 -4.45 0.86
CA GLU A 448 18.75 -4.55 -0.04
C GLU A 448 18.81 -3.35 -0.99
N ILE A 449 17.65 -2.91 -1.48
CA ILE A 449 17.55 -1.70 -2.32
C ILE A 449 17.99 -0.45 -1.54
N ILE A 450 17.54 -0.29 -0.29
CA ILE A 450 17.94 0.82 0.59
C ILE A 450 19.44 0.79 0.85
N ALA A 451 19.97 -0.35 1.31
CA ALA A 451 21.39 -0.50 1.60
C ALA A 451 22.28 -0.15 0.39
N LEU A 452 21.93 -0.63 -0.81
CA LEU A 452 22.68 -0.32 -2.02
C LEU A 452 22.53 1.16 -2.44
N SER A 453 21.33 1.74 -2.35
CA SER A 453 21.12 3.18 -2.67
C SER A 453 21.93 4.08 -1.75
N HIS A 454 21.96 3.76 -0.45
CA HIS A 454 22.71 4.52 0.55
C HIS A 454 24.22 4.43 0.36
N ALA A 455 24.75 3.31 -0.15
CA ALA A 455 26.15 3.22 -0.52
C ALA A 455 26.56 4.25 -1.61
N TYR A 456 25.58 4.74 -2.39
CA TYR A 456 25.72 5.83 -3.36
C TYR A 456 25.26 7.20 -2.82
N GLY A 457 24.82 7.29 -1.56
CA GLY A 457 24.27 8.50 -0.97
C GLY A 457 22.90 8.90 -1.52
N VAL A 458 22.15 7.94 -2.07
CA VAL A 458 20.84 8.17 -2.70
C VAL A 458 19.72 7.81 -1.73
N PRO A 459 18.78 8.73 -1.41
CA PRO A 459 17.66 8.42 -0.54
C PRO A 459 16.61 7.54 -1.23
N VAL A 460 15.85 6.80 -0.44
CA VAL A 460 14.82 5.87 -0.90
C VAL A 460 13.43 6.19 -0.32
N LEU A 461 12.44 6.33 -1.20
CA LEU A 461 11.02 6.34 -0.85
C LEU A 461 10.44 4.94 -1.04
N VAL A 462 9.84 4.40 0.03
CA VAL A 462 9.15 3.11 0.03
C VAL A 462 7.63 3.31 -0.02
N ASP A 463 7.00 2.90 -1.12
CA ASP A 463 5.53 2.81 -1.20
C ASP A 463 5.06 1.54 -0.48
N ALA A 464 4.56 1.73 0.74
CA ALA A 464 4.08 0.70 1.64
C ALA A 464 2.54 0.57 1.63
N ALA A 465 1.85 1.10 0.62
CA ALA A 465 0.39 1.07 0.54
C ALA A 465 -0.21 -0.35 0.62
N GLN A 466 0.54 -1.37 0.18
CA GLN A 466 0.13 -2.78 0.26
C GLN A 466 0.91 -3.58 1.28
N SER A 467 2.10 -3.17 1.74
CA SER A 467 2.80 -3.91 2.81
C SER A 467 2.23 -3.59 4.19
N SER A 468 1.85 -2.33 4.43
CA SER A 468 1.32 -1.88 5.72
C SER A 468 0.15 -2.71 6.30
N PRO A 469 -0.82 -3.25 5.53
CA PRO A 469 -1.84 -4.12 6.12
C PRO A 469 -1.39 -5.56 6.40
N HIS A 470 -0.28 -6.02 5.82
CA HIS A 470 0.06 -7.45 5.73
C HIS A 470 1.39 -7.82 6.40
N ILE A 471 2.34 -6.88 6.53
CA ILE A 471 3.72 -7.15 6.95
C ILE A 471 4.13 -6.15 8.04
N PRO A 472 4.77 -6.58 9.14
CA PRO A 472 5.36 -5.68 10.12
C PRO A 472 6.34 -4.69 9.46
N LEU A 473 6.21 -3.40 9.80
CA LEU A 473 7.07 -2.34 9.28
C LEU A 473 7.93 -1.78 10.41
N ASP A 474 9.24 -1.74 10.18
CA ASP A 474 10.20 -1.07 11.05
C ASP A 474 11.07 -0.15 10.20
N VAL A 475 10.72 1.14 10.17
CA VAL A 475 11.43 2.12 9.33
C VAL A 475 12.85 2.38 9.80
N GLN A 476 13.13 2.21 11.10
CA GLN A 476 14.48 2.35 11.66
C GLN A 476 15.35 1.16 11.25
N ALA A 477 14.83 -0.06 11.37
CA ALA A 477 15.57 -1.26 10.97
C ALA A 477 15.73 -1.37 9.45
N LEU A 478 14.78 -0.87 8.67
CA LEU A 478 14.91 -0.77 7.20
C LEU A 478 15.84 0.35 6.75
N ASP A 479 16.05 1.36 7.60
CA ASP A 479 16.71 2.62 7.28
C ASP A 479 16.05 3.40 6.13
N ALA A 480 14.73 3.27 5.96
CA ALA A 480 14.00 3.97 4.90
C ALA A 480 14.08 5.49 5.08
N ASP A 481 14.27 6.25 3.99
CA ASP A 481 14.33 7.72 4.07
C ASP A 481 12.93 8.34 4.05
N PHE A 482 12.03 7.75 3.26
CA PHE A 482 10.61 8.01 3.28
C PHE A 482 9.82 6.69 3.22
N LEU A 483 8.69 6.63 3.90
CA LEU A 483 7.73 5.52 3.78
C LEU A 483 6.31 6.09 3.73
N VAL A 484 5.47 5.57 2.82
CA VAL A 484 4.12 6.10 2.60
C VAL A 484 3.06 5.00 2.64
N PHE A 485 1.90 5.30 3.23
CA PHE A 485 0.74 4.39 3.17
C PHE A 485 -0.61 5.15 3.24
N SER A 486 -1.68 4.46 2.85
CA SER A 486 -3.06 4.98 2.86
C SER A 486 -3.90 4.29 3.92
N GLY A 487 -4.64 5.06 4.71
CA GLY A 487 -5.50 4.57 5.80
C GLY A 487 -6.57 3.57 5.33
N HIS A 488 -7.19 3.83 4.17
CA HIS A 488 -8.25 2.97 3.64
C HIS A 488 -7.80 1.57 3.22
N LYS A 489 -6.49 1.31 3.15
CA LYS A 489 -5.91 -0.02 2.91
C LYS A 489 -5.53 -0.73 4.21
N VAL A 490 -5.22 0.01 5.27
CA VAL A 490 -4.94 -0.51 6.62
C VAL A 490 -6.19 -0.49 7.52
N PHE A 491 -7.34 -0.85 6.95
CA PHE A 491 -8.64 -1.00 7.64
C PHE A 491 -9.18 0.31 8.27
N GLY A 492 -8.52 1.44 8.00
CA GLY A 492 -8.89 2.77 8.47
C GLY A 492 -9.80 3.54 7.50
N PRO A 493 -10.13 4.80 7.84
CA PRO A 493 -10.98 5.67 7.02
C PRO A 493 -10.39 5.99 5.65
N THR A 494 -11.25 6.42 4.72
CA THR A 494 -10.83 7.09 3.48
C THR A 494 -10.41 8.53 3.77
N GLY A 495 -9.59 9.12 2.89
CA GLY A 495 -9.21 10.54 3.00
C GLY A 495 -8.07 10.82 3.98
N ILE A 496 -7.47 9.78 4.56
CA ILE A 496 -6.32 9.86 5.45
C ILE A 496 -5.24 8.84 5.07
N GLY A 497 -3.99 9.21 5.28
CA GLY A 497 -2.80 8.36 5.21
C GLY A 497 -1.62 9.11 5.80
N ALA A 498 -0.44 8.49 5.74
CA ALA A 498 0.75 9.05 6.37
C ALA A 498 1.97 8.96 5.46
N LEU A 499 2.80 9.99 5.57
CA LEU A 499 4.19 10.01 5.14
C LEU A 499 5.06 9.95 6.39
N TYR A 500 5.90 8.92 6.48
CA TYR A 500 7.11 8.96 7.28
C TYR A 500 8.24 9.58 6.47
N GLY A 501 9.04 10.44 7.08
CA GLY A 501 10.32 10.85 6.53
C GLY A 501 11.34 11.07 7.64
N LYS A 502 12.61 10.71 7.40
CA LYS A 502 13.68 11.02 8.36
C LYS A 502 13.69 12.50 8.67
N ARG A 503 13.76 12.84 9.96
CA ARG A 503 13.68 14.23 10.44
C ARG A 503 14.56 15.20 9.65
N ALA A 504 15.82 14.85 9.41
CA ALA A 504 16.77 15.73 8.70
C ALA A 504 16.33 16.06 7.26
N LEU A 505 15.72 15.10 6.55
CA LEU A 505 15.19 15.33 5.21
C LEU A 505 13.94 16.22 5.28
N LEU A 506 13.03 15.91 6.20
CA LEU A 506 11.81 16.70 6.37
C LEU A 506 12.13 18.14 6.77
N GLU A 507 13.12 18.39 7.62
CA GLU A 507 13.56 19.73 8.02
C GLU A 507 14.15 20.51 6.83
N ALA A 508 14.99 19.88 6.01
CA ALA A 508 15.63 20.50 4.83
C ALA A 508 14.66 20.78 3.68
N MET A 509 13.58 20.00 3.58
CA MET A 509 12.57 20.13 2.54
C MET A 509 11.78 21.45 2.63
N PRO A 510 11.60 22.23 1.54
CA PRO A 510 10.75 23.42 1.56
C PRO A 510 9.26 23.06 1.71
N PRO A 511 8.39 23.95 2.22
CA PRO A 511 6.95 23.68 2.25
C PRO A 511 6.38 23.39 0.85
N TRP A 512 5.31 22.60 0.78
CA TRP A 512 4.63 22.29 -0.48
C TRP A 512 3.29 23.05 -0.62
N GLN A 513 2.31 22.70 0.21
CA GLN A 513 1.04 23.42 0.28
C GLN A 513 1.16 24.58 1.28
N GLY A 514 0.62 25.75 0.93
CA GLY A 514 0.66 26.95 1.77
C GLY A 514 -0.73 27.32 2.29
N GLY A 515 -0.82 27.69 3.56
CA GLY A 515 -2.08 28.09 4.19
C GLY A 515 -1.95 28.29 5.70
N GLY A 516 -3.08 28.33 6.41
CA GLY A 516 -3.06 28.31 7.87
C GLY A 516 -2.48 27.00 8.43
N HIS A 517 -2.24 26.96 9.75
CA HIS A 517 -1.66 25.81 10.49
C HIS A 517 -0.17 25.57 10.30
N MET A 518 0.32 25.60 9.06
CA MET A 518 1.74 25.39 8.72
C MET A 518 2.65 26.62 8.92
N ILE A 519 2.07 27.76 9.30
CA ILE A 519 2.76 29.03 9.55
C ILE A 519 3.03 29.26 11.05
N GLU A 520 4.15 29.91 11.34
CA GLU A 520 4.47 30.49 12.64
C GLU A 520 4.09 31.99 12.66
N ASP A 521 4.46 32.74 11.61
CA ASP A 521 4.13 34.15 11.44
C ASP A 521 3.86 34.50 9.96
N VAL A 522 2.93 35.43 9.72
CA VAL A 522 2.54 35.88 8.37
C VAL A 522 2.37 37.38 8.34
N THR A 523 3.13 38.02 7.46
CA THR A 523 2.97 39.41 7.04
C THR A 523 2.81 39.47 5.53
N PHE A 524 2.40 40.63 4.98
CA PHE A 524 2.32 40.80 3.52
C PHE A 524 3.68 40.70 2.81
N SER A 525 4.80 40.90 3.52
CA SER A 525 6.14 40.87 2.93
C SER A 525 6.89 39.56 3.17
N LYS A 526 6.52 38.79 4.20
CA LYS A 526 7.23 37.58 4.61
C LYS A 526 6.33 36.61 5.37
N THR A 527 6.56 35.31 5.15
CA THR A 527 6.01 34.22 5.96
C THR A 527 7.15 33.47 6.66
N VAL A 528 6.95 33.12 7.92
CA VAL A 528 7.79 32.19 8.70
C VAL A 528 6.98 30.92 8.89
N TYR A 529 7.56 29.77 8.54
CA TYR A 529 6.91 28.47 8.60
C TYR A 529 7.20 27.78 9.92
N LYS A 530 6.28 26.92 10.37
CA LYS A 530 6.52 26.04 11.51
C LYS A 530 7.57 24.98 11.19
N GLY A 531 8.03 24.30 12.25
CA GLY A 531 8.80 23.06 12.15
C GLY A 531 7.97 21.87 11.66
N VAL A 532 8.65 20.73 11.53
CA VAL A 532 7.99 19.45 11.21
C VAL A 532 7.24 18.93 12.45
N PRO A 533 6.08 18.26 12.30
CA PRO A 533 5.45 17.87 11.03
C PRO A 533 4.53 18.95 10.44
N GLU A 534 4.11 19.94 11.25
CA GLU A 534 3.09 20.94 10.90
C GLU A 534 3.42 21.75 9.63
N LYS A 535 4.71 21.92 9.30
CA LYS A 535 5.19 22.55 8.05
C LYS A 535 4.50 22.00 6.80
N PHE A 536 4.06 20.75 6.82
CA PHE A 536 3.49 20.04 5.69
C PHE A 536 1.98 19.78 5.79
N GLU A 537 1.33 20.26 6.85
CA GLU A 537 -0.10 20.03 7.12
C GLU A 537 -0.88 21.34 6.96
N ALA A 538 -0.96 21.84 5.74
CA ALA A 538 -1.60 23.11 5.44
C ALA A 538 -3.14 23.02 5.59
N GLY A 539 -3.73 23.99 6.31
CA GLY A 539 -5.17 24.06 6.53
C GLY A 539 -5.65 23.23 7.73
N THR A 540 -6.95 22.99 7.80
CA THR A 540 -7.52 22.08 8.81
C THR A 540 -7.31 20.64 8.32
N PRO A 541 -6.63 19.77 9.08
CA PRO A 541 -6.42 18.38 8.68
C PRO A 541 -7.70 17.54 8.82
N ASP A 542 -7.68 16.31 8.30
CA ASP A 542 -8.74 15.32 8.56
C ASP A 542 -8.59 14.72 9.97
N ILE A 543 -9.11 15.45 10.95
CA ILE A 543 -8.98 15.13 12.38
C ILE A 543 -9.65 13.79 12.69
N ALA A 544 -10.89 13.59 12.24
CA ALA A 544 -11.63 12.35 12.47
C ALA A 544 -10.96 11.17 11.75
N GLY A 545 -10.43 11.40 10.55
CA GLY A 545 -9.64 10.42 9.81
C GLY A 545 -8.41 9.94 10.59
N ALA A 546 -7.65 10.86 11.20
CA ALA A 546 -6.50 10.49 12.03
C ALA A 546 -6.88 9.66 13.27
N VAL A 547 -8.00 10.00 13.91
CA VAL A 547 -8.55 9.23 15.04
C VAL A 547 -8.95 7.81 14.60
N GLY A 548 -9.71 7.70 13.52
CA GLY A 548 -10.14 6.42 12.97
C GLY A 548 -8.97 5.59 12.44
N LEU A 549 -7.94 6.22 11.87
CA LEU A 549 -6.71 5.55 11.47
C LEU A 549 -5.99 4.98 12.69
N GLY A 550 -5.85 5.76 13.77
CA GLY A 550 -5.28 5.28 15.03
C GLY A 550 -6.02 4.06 15.57
N ALA A 551 -7.36 4.06 15.55
CA ALA A 551 -8.16 2.90 15.97
C ALA A 551 -7.94 1.67 15.07
N ALA A 552 -7.69 1.87 13.77
CA ALA A 552 -7.40 0.78 12.84
C ALA A 552 -6.04 0.13 13.12
N LEU A 553 -5.03 0.95 13.43
CA LEU A 553 -3.70 0.47 13.77
C LEU A 553 -3.69 -0.28 15.12
N ASP A 554 -4.39 0.25 16.14
CA ASP A 554 -4.58 -0.48 17.40
C ASP A 554 -5.28 -1.83 17.17
N TYR A 555 -6.27 -1.88 16.27
CA TYR A 555 -6.96 -3.12 15.93
C TYR A 555 -6.00 -4.14 15.31
N LEU A 556 -5.19 -3.72 14.32
CA LEU A 556 -4.17 -4.58 13.71
C LEU A 556 -3.14 -5.09 14.72
N GLU A 557 -2.64 -4.21 15.59
CA GLU A 557 -1.72 -4.59 16.68
C GLU A 557 -2.36 -5.59 17.64
N SER A 558 -3.64 -5.44 17.97
CA SER A 558 -4.38 -6.35 18.86
C SER A 558 -4.60 -7.74 18.27
N VAL A 559 -4.76 -7.84 16.95
CA VAL A 559 -4.85 -9.11 16.23
C VAL A 559 -3.47 -9.74 16.06
N GLY A 560 -2.44 -8.91 15.83
CA GLY A 560 -1.05 -9.30 15.67
C GLY A 560 -0.65 -9.51 14.21
N LEU A 561 0.17 -8.60 13.67
CA LEU A 561 0.62 -8.64 12.27
C LEU A 561 1.35 -9.94 11.88
N PRO A 562 2.22 -10.56 12.72
CA PRO A 562 2.84 -11.83 12.36
C PRO A 562 1.83 -12.97 12.16
N GLY A 563 0.77 -13.01 12.97
CA GLY A 563 -0.32 -13.99 12.82
C GLY A 563 -1.16 -13.74 11.57
N ILE A 564 -1.45 -12.46 11.28
CA ILE A 564 -2.08 -12.02 10.03
C ILE A 564 -1.27 -12.47 8.81
N ALA A 565 0.04 -12.18 8.81
CA ALA A 565 0.94 -12.51 7.71
C ALA A 565 0.97 -14.02 7.43
N ALA A 566 1.10 -14.83 8.48
CA ALA A 566 1.11 -16.29 8.35
C ALA A 566 -0.24 -16.83 7.84
N TYR A 567 -1.36 -16.34 8.36
CA TYR A 567 -2.69 -16.78 7.94
C TYR A 567 -3.01 -16.37 6.50
N GLU A 568 -2.69 -15.14 6.09
CA GLU A 568 -2.89 -14.70 4.72
C GLU A 568 -1.98 -15.43 3.73
N HIS A 569 -0.77 -15.81 4.15
CA HIS A 569 0.12 -16.65 3.35
C HIS A 569 -0.49 -18.04 3.11
N ASP A 570 -1.01 -18.69 4.14
CA ASP A 570 -1.72 -19.98 4.01
C ASP A 570 -2.93 -19.88 3.05
N LEU A 571 -3.74 -18.82 3.17
CA LEU A 571 -4.85 -18.58 2.25
C LEU A 571 -4.38 -18.35 0.81
N LEU A 572 -3.28 -17.62 0.63
CA LEU A 572 -2.70 -17.37 -0.69
C LEU A 572 -2.21 -18.68 -1.33
N GLU A 573 -1.50 -19.53 -0.59
CA GLU A 573 -1.02 -20.82 -1.10
C GLU A 573 -2.20 -21.72 -1.47
N TYR A 574 -3.22 -21.81 -0.61
CA TYR A 574 -4.44 -22.56 -0.87
C TYR A 574 -5.15 -22.07 -2.14
N ALA A 575 -5.32 -20.76 -2.28
CA ALA A 575 -5.95 -20.16 -3.46
C ALA A 575 -5.11 -20.36 -4.74
N GLN A 576 -3.79 -20.24 -4.68
CA GLN A 576 -2.91 -20.44 -5.84
C GLN A 576 -2.94 -21.89 -6.33
N ALA A 577 -2.96 -22.87 -5.42
CA ALA A 577 -3.10 -24.27 -5.79
C ALA A 577 -4.41 -24.53 -6.56
N GLY A 578 -5.53 -24.02 -6.06
CA GLY A 578 -6.82 -24.15 -6.76
C GLY A 578 -6.89 -23.38 -8.08
N LEU A 579 -6.28 -22.18 -8.15
CA LEU A 579 -6.24 -21.40 -9.39
C LEU A 579 -5.46 -22.11 -10.51
N ALA A 580 -4.43 -22.89 -10.17
CA ALA A 580 -3.66 -23.68 -11.13
C ALA A 580 -4.51 -24.77 -11.82
N GLU A 581 -5.62 -25.19 -11.21
CA GLU A 581 -6.55 -26.19 -11.76
C GLU A 581 -7.62 -25.58 -12.67
N VAL A 582 -7.77 -24.25 -12.69
CA VAL A 582 -8.76 -23.56 -13.53
C VAL A 582 -8.30 -23.56 -14.98
N LYS A 583 -9.01 -24.30 -15.84
CA LYS A 583 -8.68 -24.41 -17.26
C LYS A 583 -8.63 -23.05 -17.95
N GLY A 584 -7.51 -22.77 -18.65
CA GLY A 584 -7.30 -21.53 -19.40
C GLY A 584 -6.92 -20.35 -18.52
N LEU A 585 -6.80 -20.51 -17.21
CA LEU A 585 -6.35 -19.44 -16.32
C LEU A 585 -4.84 -19.28 -16.39
N ARG A 586 -4.38 -18.04 -16.52
CA ARG A 586 -2.97 -17.66 -16.41
C ARG A 586 -2.80 -16.59 -15.34
N LEU A 587 -1.99 -16.89 -14.33
CA LEU A 587 -1.59 -15.94 -13.31
C LEU A 587 -0.67 -14.85 -13.90
N ILE A 588 -0.83 -13.63 -13.40
CA ILE A 588 0.02 -12.47 -13.71
C ILE A 588 0.78 -12.11 -12.43
N GLY A 589 2.10 -12.37 -12.45
CA GLY A 589 2.96 -12.28 -11.28
C GLY A 589 2.94 -13.57 -10.46
N THR A 590 4.08 -14.25 -10.41
CA THR A 590 4.31 -15.54 -9.72
C THR A 590 5.62 -15.50 -8.92
N ALA A 591 5.95 -14.32 -8.40
CA ALA A 591 7.10 -14.10 -7.51
C ALA A 591 7.09 -15.08 -6.33
N ARG A 592 8.28 -15.49 -5.89
CA ARG A 592 8.47 -16.42 -4.77
C ARG A 592 8.00 -15.80 -3.46
N GLN A 593 8.29 -14.53 -3.26
CA GLN A 593 7.85 -13.74 -2.11
C GLN A 593 6.68 -12.87 -2.57
N LYS A 594 5.48 -13.19 -2.08
CA LYS A 594 4.26 -12.60 -2.59
C LYS A 594 3.22 -12.43 -1.48
N ALA A 595 2.63 -11.24 -1.42
CA ALA A 595 1.47 -10.92 -0.59
C ALA A 595 0.20 -11.49 -1.24
N SER A 596 -0.91 -11.44 -0.50
CA SER A 596 -2.17 -12.13 -0.75
C SER A 596 -3.01 -11.57 -1.93
N VAL A 597 -2.36 -11.24 -3.06
CA VAL A 597 -2.92 -10.66 -4.29
C VAL A 597 -2.71 -11.59 -5.48
N MET A 598 -3.78 -11.91 -6.20
CA MET A 598 -3.77 -12.81 -7.35
C MET A 598 -4.42 -12.11 -8.55
N SER A 599 -3.60 -11.62 -9.46
CA SER A 599 -4.06 -11.18 -10.78
C SER A 599 -4.00 -12.32 -11.78
N PHE A 600 -5.00 -12.43 -12.64
CA PHE A 600 -5.08 -13.47 -13.65
C PHE A 600 -5.89 -13.02 -14.87
N VAL A 601 -5.73 -13.77 -15.94
CA VAL A 601 -6.60 -13.75 -17.11
C VAL A 601 -7.11 -15.17 -17.38
N VAL A 602 -8.24 -15.30 -18.07
CA VAL A 602 -8.81 -16.60 -18.44
C VAL A 602 -9.00 -16.64 -19.96
N ASP A 603 -8.31 -17.57 -20.62
CA ASP A 603 -8.36 -17.73 -22.06
C ASP A 603 -9.80 -17.90 -22.56
N GLY A 604 -10.13 -17.18 -23.63
CA GLY A 604 -11.47 -17.17 -24.20
C GLY A 604 -12.49 -16.34 -23.42
N HIS A 605 -12.14 -15.72 -22.30
CA HIS A 605 -13.04 -14.86 -21.54
C HIS A 605 -12.57 -13.41 -21.49
N ASP A 606 -13.53 -12.49 -21.60
CA ASP A 606 -13.28 -11.08 -21.30
C ASP A 606 -13.21 -10.87 -19.77
N ASN A 607 -12.29 -10.02 -19.29
CA ASN A 607 -12.06 -9.81 -17.86
C ASN A 607 -13.30 -9.23 -17.15
N GLU A 608 -14.04 -8.32 -17.78
CA GLU A 608 -15.28 -7.77 -17.23
C GLU A 608 -16.37 -8.85 -17.16
N ALA A 609 -16.44 -9.73 -18.15
CA ALA A 609 -17.36 -10.86 -18.13
C ALA A 609 -17.06 -11.84 -16.99
N VAL A 610 -15.79 -12.13 -16.70
CA VAL A 610 -15.39 -12.94 -15.53
C VAL A 610 -15.80 -12.26 -14.23
N ALA A 611 -15.52 -10.96 -14.08
CA ALA A 611 -15.88 -10.22 -12.88
C ALA A 611 -17.40 -10.18 -12.65
N LYS A 612 -18.20 -9.91 -13.69
CA LYS A 612 -19.68 -9.94 -13.61
C LYS A 612 -20.22 -11.33 -13.26
N HIS A 613 -19.61 -12.39 -13.80
CA HIS A 613 -20.00 -13.77 -13.49
C HIS A 613 -19.75 -14.12 -12.01
N LEU A 614 -18.67 -13.62 -11.43
CA LEU A 614 -18.34 -13.77 -10.01
C LEU A 614 -19.26 -12.90 -9.13
N ASP A 615 -19.50 -11.65 -9.51
CA ASP A 615 -20.40 -10.72 -8.79
C ASP A 615 -21.84 -11.24 -8.70
N ALA A 616 -22.34 -11.86 -9.77
CA ALA A 616 -23.66 -12.52 -9.77
C ALA A 616 -23.79 -13.63 -8.71
N ARG A 617 -22.67 -14.10 -8.14
CA ARG A 617 -22.58 -15.10 -7.05
C ARG A 617 -22.13 -14.49 -5.72
N GLY A 618 -22.15 -13.16 -5.60
CA GLY A 618 -21.75 -12.42 -4.41
C GLY A 618 -20.23 -12.27 -4.23
N ILE A 619 -19.42 -12.60 -5.24
CA ILE A 619 -17.95 -12.58 -5.15
C ILE A 619 -17.40 -11.30 -5.79
N ALA A 620 -16.93 -10.38 -4.96
CA ALA A 620 -16.38 -9.10 -5.39
C ALA A 620 -14.88 -9.22 -5.72
N VAL A 621 -14.55 -9.17 -7.02
CA VAL A 621 -13.18 -9.04 -7.55
C VAL A 621 -13.07 -7.76 -8.38
N ARG A 622 -11.86 -7.34 -8.72
CA ARG A 622 -11.65 -6.18 -9.61
C ARG A 622 -11.20 -6.61 -11.00
N SER A 623 -11.81 -6.05 -12.04
CA SER A 623 -11.30 -6.12 -13.41
C SER A 623 -10.74 -4.77 -13.83
N GLY A 624 -9.63 -4.76 -14.56
CA GLY A 624 -9.06 -3.56 -15.16
C GLY A 624 -7.54 -3.51 -15.11
N HIS A 625 -6.99 -2.29 -15.18
CA HIS A 625 -5.55 -2.06 -15.21
C HIS A 625 -4.91 -1.88 -13.81
N HIS A 626 -5.71 -1.90 -12.73
CA HIS A 626 -5.28 -1.79 -11.32
C HIS A 626 -4.35 -0.61 -11.03
N CYS A 627 -4.43 0.47 -11.80
CA CYS A 627 -3.47 1.58 -11.75
C CYS A 627 -2.00 1.12 -11.85
N ALA A 628 -1.71 0.05 -12.59
CA ALA A 628 -0.38 -0.54 -12.77
C ALA A 628 -0.18 -0.97 -14.24
N LEU A 629 -0.62 -0.13 -15.18
CA LEU A 629 -0.64 -0.44 -16.61
C LEU A 629 0.74 -0.84 -17.19
N PRO A 630 1.87 -0.14 -16.86
CA PRO A 630 3.19 -0.60 -17.30
C PRO A 630 3.54 -2.01 -16.79
N ALA A 631 3.16 -2.33 -15.55
CA ALA A 631 3.36 -3.64 -14.96
C ALA A 631 2.59 -4.71 -15.74
N LEU A 632 1.31 -4.49 -16.03
CA LEU A 632 0.51 -5.45 -16.80
C LEU A 632 1.04 -5.64 -18.23
N ARG A 633 1.45 -4.55 -18.89
CA ARG A 633 2.01 -4.60 -20.25
C ARG A 633 3.30 -5.41 -20.33
N ARG A 634 4.12 -5.43 -19.26
CA ARG A 634 5.29 -6.31 -19.15
C ARG A 634 4.92 -7.80 -19.21
N PHE A 635 3.68 -8.16 -18.87
CA PHE A 635 3.12 -9.51 -18.97
C PHE A 635 2.20 -9.71 -20.20
N GLY A 636 2.25 -8.79 -21.16
CA GLY A 636 1.53 -8.88 -22.42
C GLY A 636 0.02 -8.63 -22.33
N VAL A 637 -0.46 -7.97 -21.28
CA VAL A 637 -1.89 -7.66 -21.10
C VAL A 637 -2.10 -6.20 -20.70
N ASP A 638 -3.20 -5.57 -21.12
CA ASP A 638 -3.57 -4.22 -20.65
C ASP A 638 -4.47 -4.26 -19.41
N GLN A 639 -5.11 -5.41 -19.15
CA GLN A 639 -6.07 -5.60 -18.06
C GLN A 639 -5.98 -7.03 -17.51
N SER A 640 -6.38 -7.20 -16.26
CA SER A 640 -6.55 -8.50 -15.62
C SER A 640 -7.72 -8.47 -14.63
N VAL A 641 -8.18 -9.65 -14.23
CA VAL A 641 -9.00 -9.81 -13.03
C VAL A 641 -8.07 -9.96 -11.84
N ARG A 642 -8.39 -9.33 -10.71
CA ARG A 642 -7.62 -9.39 -9.47
C ARG A 642 -8.53 -9.77 -8.31
N ALA A 643 -8.18 -10.88 -7.67
CA ALA A 643 -8.65 -11.24 -6.34
C ALA A 643 -7.54 -10.91 -5.34
N SER A 644 -7.88 -10.27 -4.24
CA SER A 644 -6.95 -9.86 -3.18
C SER A 644 -7.58 -10.16 -1.85
N LEU A 645 -6.90 -10.95 -1.03
CA LEU A 645 -7.38 -11.43 0.25
C LEU A 645 -6.97 -10.45 1.37
N ALA A 646 -7.58 -10.62 2.52
CA ALA A 646 -7.19 -10.04 3.80
C ALA A 646 -7.42 -11.09 4.90
N PHE A 647 -6.90 -10.85 6.10
CA PHE A 647 -7.00 -11.81 7.21
C PHE A 647 -8.43 -12.14 7.67
N TYR A 648 -9.45 -11.39 7.28
CA TYR A 648 -10.85 -11.77 7.54
C TYR A 648 -11.42 -12.72 6.49
N ASN A 649 -10.72 -12.98 5.39
CA ASN A 649 -11.16 -13.94 4.39
C ASN A 649 -10.97 -15.38 4.88
N THR A 650 -11.68 -16.33 4.28
CA THR A 650 -11.65 -17.74 4.69
C THR A 650 -11.35 -18.69 3.53
N ARG A 651 -10.94 -19.93 3.83
CA ARG A 651 -10.83 -20.98 2.81
C ARG A 651 -12.17 -21.28 2.14
N ALA A 652 -13.29 -21.20 2.85
CA ALA A 652 -14.62 -21.38 2.27
C ALA A 652 -14.97 -20.29 1.24
N GLU A 653 -14.52 -19.05 1.48
CA GLU A 653 -14.63 -17.96 0.51
C GLU A 653 -13.73 -18.20 -0.73
N VAL A 654 -12.53 -18.74 -0.52
CA VAL A 654 -11.66 -19.18 -1.63
C VAL A 654 -12.32 -20.31 -2.43
N ASP A 655 -12.93 -21.30 -1.78
CA ASP A 655 -13.65 -22.38 -2.45
C ASP A 655 -14.82 -21.86 -3.28
N ALA A 656 -15.60 -20.91 -2.74
CA ALA A 656 -16.69 -20.26 -3.46
C ALA A 656 -16.17 -19.51 -4.71
N PHE A 657 -15.04 -18.81 -4.57
CA PHE A 657 -14.36 -18.14 -5.68
C PHE A 657 -13.89 -19.11 -6.77
N LEU A 658 -13.19 -20.19 -6.40
CA LEU A 658 -12.72 -21.22 -7.32
C LEU A 658 -13.89 -21.91 -8.03
N LYS A 659 -14.95 -22.27 -7.30
CA LYS A 659 -16.19 -22.81 -7.87
C LYS A 659 -16.84 -21.83 -8.86
N GLY A 660 -16.81 -20.54 -8.54
CA GLY A 660 -17.24 -19.47 -9.44
C GLY A 660 -16.49 -19.51 -10.78
N LEU A 661 -15.16 -19.62 -10.72
CA LEU A 661 -14.30 -19.73 -11.91
C LEU A 661 -14.53 -21.02 -12.70
N HIS A 662 -14.62 -22.18 -12.04
CA HIS A 662 -14.91 -23.46 -12.73
C HIS A 662 -16.29 -23.49 -13.41
N SER A 663 -17.21 -22.65 -12.96
CA SER A 663 -18.56 -22.53 -13.54
C SER A 663 -18.66 -21.52 -14.70
N LEU A 664 -17.53 -20.93 -15.14
CA LEU A 664 -17.52 -20.05 -16.30
C LEU A 664 -18.08 -20.76 -17.54
N PRO A 665 -18.97 -20.11 -18.32
CA PRO A 665 -19.56 -20.73 -19.51
C PRO A 665 -18.47 -21.13 -20.50
N ARG A 666 -18.43 -22.41 -20.92
CA ARG A 666 -17.52 -22.83 -21.99
C ARG A 666 -17.90 -22.09 -23.27
N ARG A 667 -16.93 -21.39 -23.88
CA ARG A 667 -17.08 -20.84 -25.23
C ARG A 667 -16.84 -21.90 -26.30
#